data_AF-A0A497ATC3-F1
#
_entry.id   AF-A0A497ATC3-F1
#
_cell.length_a   1.000
_cell.length_b   1.000
_cell.length_c   1.000
_cell.angle_alpha   90.00
_cell.angle_beta   90.00
_cell.angle_gamma   90.00
#
_symmetry.space_group_name_H-M   'P 1'
#
loop_
_entity.id
_entity.type
_entity.pdbx_description
1 polymer ?
#
loop_
_entity_poly.entity_id
_entity_poly.type
_entity_poly.pdbx_seq_one_letter_code
_entity_poly.pdbx_strand_id
1 'polypeptide(L)'
;MLLKHLAIIISFFLIALSLTGCSPLVDNAQPHMGLGFAGILDASHTLGQTFVAHHAGLEGIEIALSPGEGQAEGELILHLRASPDSPSDILTATLPVKAIGKPGFHRFSFPPLPDSHSRYYYFFLEAPDLPEGASLKVGLGPGDAFTNGGFYRQHQPVDEYQMAFRLVYHPGLMALDLIKASFVGTGLLLAAFLLYVIPGWALLTLITRIPIWGEKLGVAAGVGLALYPLLLLWAHFAGIRLGPFHIWALIAVSLALLLWRYREPLKRPRRVWEKLRGWARSEALWPDVSFLITLGVIFATRLIVIRGLEAPLWGDSVQHTVMAQLIVDHGGLFKSWLPYAPYETLTVHFGFPALVAVFHWLTGLPIEIATLVTGQIINGLAVLALYPLALWVSGGNRWAGMVAVLIGGLGSPMPAFYVNWGRYAQLAGQAVLPAFLWLLVKMTEGGHKWPIAVLTGIVAAGMSLCYYRMPFYALAFIIPWLLVKVLPQYGLRKSWKPWGLLAATGMVAAFLLLPWAPNVASGKLASGFVRTAVSSSTVQWVLQDYRIWKEVTSFLSAPLIILSLAGLTMGLVRRSRPVIVIGMWVLLLASLRAGRLLHIPGLGYIQNFAILIALYIPASLLIGWLLGVLIEEILNKVGKSSLFSALLALLFVISAIWGGSRQIRILHPAYMMVTRPDKIAMQWIEHNIPERARFLVEGFLIYGGRSAVGADAGWWLPLLAHRQNTMPPQYALFNETPIEPDYSRRVVETVGLIQEHSIDSPQAVALLCREGITHVYVGQGQGLIGA
;
A
#
# COMPACT_ATOMS: atom_id res chain seq x y z
N MET A 1 -3.17 -42.72 2.53
CA MET A 1 -2.90 -42.24 3.89
C MET A 1 -2.86 -40.70 3.95
N LEU A 2 -2.07 -40.01 3.10
CA LEU A 2 -2.01 -38.53 3.02
C LEU A 2 -3.37 -37.82 2.82
N LEU A 3 -4.20 -38.30 1.88
CA LEU A 3 -5.54 -37.75 1.60
C LEU A 3 -6.51 -37.87 2.79
N LYS A 4 -6.34 -38.89 3.64
CA LYS A 4 -7.19 -39.09 4.82
C LYS A 4 -6.87 -38.07 5.91
N HIS A 5 -5.60 -37.78 6.16
CA HIS A 5 -5.21 -36.78 7.16
C HIS A 5 -5.54 -35.35 6.73
N LEU A 6 -5.39 -35.03 5.44
CA LEU A 6 -5.79 -33.72 4.90
C LEU A 6 -7.31 -33.52 4.99
N ALA A 7 -8.11 -34.55 4.65
CA ALA A 7 -9.56 -34.50 4.79
C ALA A 7 -9.99 -34.31 6.26
N ILE A 8 -9.34 -34.98 7.22
CA ILE A 8 -9.67 -34.84 8.64
C ILE A 8 -9.37 -33.42 9.15
N ILE A 9 -8.23 -32.82 8.78
CA ILE A 9 -7.87 -31.46 9.20
C ILE A 9 -8.80 -30.42 8.57
N ILE A 10 -9.12 -30.57 7.28
CA ILE A 10 -10.07 -29.68 6.58
C ILE A 10 -11.47 -29.82 7.17
N SER A 11 -11.92 -31.05 7.45
CA SER A 11 -13.20 -31.27 8.11
C SER A 11 -13.24 -30.68 9.51
N PHE A 12 -12.16 -30.81 10.30
CA PHE A 12 -12.12 -30.22 11.64
C PHE A 12 -12.13 -28.68 11.60
N PHE A 13 -11.44 -28.08 10.61
CA PHE A 13 -11.44 -26.65 10.39
C PHE A 13 -12.80 -26.13 9.90
N LEU A 14 -13.45 -26.85 8.98
CA LEU A 14 -14.82 -26.56 8.51
C LEU A 14 -15.87 -26.74 9.61
N ILE A 15 -15.72 -27.76 10.46
CA ILE A 15 -16.58 -28.00 11.63
C ILE A 15 -16.37 -26.88 12.66
N ALA A 16 -15.13 -26.46 12.95
CA ALA A 16 -14.87 -25.33 13.84
C ALA A 16 -15.41 -23.99 13.30
N LEU A 17 -15.34 -23.77 11.98
CA LEU A 17 -15.96 -22.61 11.32
C LEU A 17 -17.49 -22.65 11.34
N SER A 18 -18.09 -23.83 11.22
CA SER A 18 -19.56 -23.96 11.23
C SER A 18 -20.13 -23.92 12.65
N LEU A 19 -19.38 -24.36 13.67
CA LEU A 19 -19.77 -24.26 15.08
C LEU A 19 -19.72 -22.82 15.64
N THR A 20 -19.05 -21.89 14.95
CA THR A 20 -19.00 -20.46 15.32
C THR A 20 -20.01 -19.58 14.55
N GLY A 21 -20.74 -20.16 13.59
CA GLY A 21 -21.55 -19.41 12.62
C GLY A 21 -22.98 -19.00 13.04
N CYS A 22 -23.42 -19.30 14.26
CA CYS A 22 -24.81 -19.03 14.69
C CYS A 22 -24.98 -17.77 15.54
N SER A 23 -23.90 -17.04 15.85
CA SER A 23 -23.98 -15.76 16.56
C SER A 23 -23.89 -14.59 15.58
N PRO A 24 -24.73 -13.56 15.73
CA PRO A 24 -24.66 -12.36 14.90
C PRO A 24 -23.32 -11.65 15.06
N LEU A 25 -22.74 -11.18 13.96
CA LEU A 25 -21.42 -10.55 13.95
C LEU A 25 -21.55 -9.06 14.26
N VAL A 26 -20.93 -8.64 15.36
CA VAL A 26 -20.94 -7.25 15.82
C VAL A 26 -19.65 -6.55 15.38
N ASP A 27 -19.81 -5.47 14.62
CA ASP A 27 -18.75 -4.58 14.18
C ASP A 27 -18.74 -3.30 15.01
N ASN A 28 -17.59 -2.99 15.61
CA ASN A 28 -17.42 -1.83 16.47
C ASN A 28 -17.11 -0.59 15.63
N ALA A 29 -18.15 0.03 15.07
CA ALA A 29 -18.03 1.25 14.26
C ALA A 29 -17.52 2.43 15.09
N GLN A 30 -18.34 2.97 16.00
CA GLN A 30 -17.94 3.96 16.99
C GLN A 30 -18.34 3.40 18.37
N PRO A 31 -17.41 2.78 19.12
CA PRO A 31 -17.73 2.27 20.45
C PRO A 31 -17.35 3.23 21.60
N HIS A 32 -16.71 4.37 21.32
CA HIS A 32 -16.07 5.24 22.32
C HIS A 32 -17.03 6.30 22.87
N MET A 33 -17.16 6.37 24.20
CA MET A 33 -17.91 7.42 24.89
C MET A 33 -16.91 8.37 25.55
N GLY A 34 -16.84 9.63 25.10
CA GLY A 34 -15.77 10.55 25.47
C GLY A 34 -15.87 11.05 26.92
N LEU A 35 -17.09 11.23 27.43
CA LEU A 35 -17.36 11.80 28.77
C LEU A 35 -18.62 11.20 29.45
N GLY A 36 -19.16 10.08 28.95
CA GLY A 36 -20.40 9.46 29.44
C GLY A 36 -21.61 9.66 28.51
N PHE A 37 -22.83 9.43 29.03
CA PHE A 37 -24.08 9.60 28.29
C PHE A 37 -24.53 11.06 28.34
N ALA A 38 -24.34 11.80 27.25
CA ALA A 38 -24.56 13.25 27.20
C ALA A 38 -25.68 13.70 26.24
N GLY A 39 -26.18 12.82 25.35
CA GLY A 39 -27.34 13.15 24.52
C GLY A 39 -28.63 12.91 25.29
N ILE A 40 -29.55 13.86 25.31
CA ILE A 40 -30.87 13.70 25.92
C ILE A 40 -31.89 13.44 24.81
N LEU A 41 -32.64 12.34 24.94
CA LEU A 41 -33.75 11.98 24.08
C LEU A 41 -35.04 12.05 24.89
N ASP A 42 -36.00 12.83 24.42
CA ASP A 42 -37.35 12.96 24.98
C ASP A 42 -38.40 12.82 23.86
N ALA A 43 -39.69 12.98 24.19
CA ALA A 43 -40.79 12.82 23.24
C ALA A 43 -40.79 13.83 22.07
N SER A 44 -40.04 14.92 22.17
CA SER A 44 -40.04 16.03 21.21
C SER A 44 -38.73 16.18 20.41
N HIS A 45 -37.68 15.46 20.79
CA HIS A 45 -36.37 15.55 20.17
C HIS A 45 -35.98 14.25 19.47
N THR A 46 -35.40 14.36 18.28
CA THR A 46 -34.78 13.23 17.58
C THR A 46 -33.26 13.36 17.60
N LEU A 47 -32.58 12.24 17.77
CA LEU A 47 -31.12 12.13 17.72
C LEU A 47 -30.75 11.11 16.64
N GLY A 48 -29.83 11.46 15.75
CA GLY A 48 -29.44 10.59 14.65
C GLY A 48 -27.97 10.64 14.30
N GLN A 49 -27.56 9.74 13.41
CA GLN A 49 -26.18 9.52 13.03
C GLN A 49 -26.15 8.97 11.60
N THR A 50 -25.30 9.56 10.76
CA THR A 50 -24.95 8.95 9.49
C THR A 50 -23.78 7.99 9.63
N PHE A 51 -23.74 6.95 8.80
CA PHE A 51 -22.68 5.95 8.83
C PHE A 51 -22.55 5.19 7.50
N VAL A 52 -21.45 4.45 7.36
CA VAL A 52 -21.25 3.49 6.27
C VAL A 52 -21.31 2.07 6.82
N ALA A 53 -22.10 1.21 6.19
CA ALA A 53 -22.08 -0.21 6.51
C ALA A 53 -20.87 -0.90 5.84
N HIS A 54 -19.98 -1.50 6.63
CA HIS A 54 -18.75 -2.14 6.16
C HIS A 54 -18.96 -3.50 5.49
N HIS A 55 -20.10 -4.15 5.73
CA HIS A 55 -20.42 -5.47 5.19
C HIS A 55 -21.85 -5.55 4.68
N ALA A 56 -22.14 -6.60 3.90
CA ALA A 56 -23.48 -6.90 3.46
C ALA A 56 -24.28 -7.64 4.55
N GLY A 57 -25.60 -7.49 4.55
CA GLY A 57 -26.47 -8.15 5.52
C GLY A 57 -26.61 -7.39 6.83
N LEU A 58 -26.58 -6.06 6.83
CA LEU A 58 -26.88 -5.26 8.02
C LEU A 58 -28.26 -5.66 8.55
N GLU A 59 -28.31 -6.20 9.76
CA GLU A 59 -29.53 -6.75 10.40
C GLU A 59 -29.85 -6.08 11.74
N GLY A 60 -29.02 -5.13 12.17
CA GLY A 60 -29.28 -4.38 13.37
C GLY A 60 -28.23 -3.30 13.64
N ILE A 61 -28.58 -2.41 14.56
CA ILE A 61 -27.71 -1.37 15.09
C ILE A 61 -27.81 -1.45 16.61
N GLU A 62 -26.67 -1.53 17.29
CA GLU A 62 -26.62 -1.38 18.75
C GLU A 62 -26.23 0.04 19.10
N ILE A 63 -27.01 0.70 19.96
CA ILE A 63 -26.75 2.08 20.38
C ILE A 63 -26.51 2.09 21.88
N ALA A 64 -25.51 2.85 22.33
CA ALA A 64 -25.28 3.04 23.75
C ALA A 64 -26.40 3.90 24.34
N LEU A 65 -27.25 3.30 25.19
CA LEU A 65 -28.36 3.97 25.89
C LEU A 65 -28.25 3.74 27.41
N SER A 66 -28.76 4.69 28.18
CA SER A 66 -28.96 4.56 29.63
C SER A 66 -30.27 5.20 30.07
N PRO A 67 -30.87 4.74 31.19
CA PRO A 67 -32.01 5.43 31.78
C PRO A 67 -31.70 6.91 32.04
N GLY A 68 -32.65 7.80 31.73
CA GLY A 68 -32.59 9.21 32.05
C GLY A 68 -33.42 9.56 33.29
N GLU A 69 -34.04 10.73 33.27
CA GLU A 69 -34.93 11.20 34.34
C GLU A 69 -36.37 10.75 34.11
N GLY A 70 -37.16 10.61 35.18
CA GLY A 70 -38.56 10.16 35.12
C GLY A 70 -38.73 8.64 34.95
N GLN A 71 -39.95 8.15 35.18
CA GLN A 71 -40.32 6.78 34.82
C GLN A 71 -40.57 6.72 33.31
N ALA A 72 -39.57 6.26 32.57
CA ALA A 72 -39.64 6.11 31.13
C ALA A 72 -40.38 4.79 30.77
N GLU A 73 -41.64 4.91 30.33
CA GLU A 73 -42.41 3.84 29.70
C GLU A 73 -42.70 4.21 28.23
N GLY A 74 -42.98 3.22 27.37
CA GLY A 74 -43.22 3.43 25.94
C GLY A 74 -42.27 2.64 25.03
N GLU A 75 -42.29 2.97 23.73
CA GLU A 75 -41.41 2.40 22.73
C GLU A 75 -40.41 3.43 22.20
N LEU A 76 -39.16 2.98 22.05
CA LEU A 76 -38.11 3.72 21.36
C LEU A 76 -38.04 3.20 19.93
N ILE A 77 -38.21 4.09 18.95
CA ILE A 77 -38.25 3.77 17.53
C ILE A 77 -36.94 4.20 16.88
N LEU A 78 -36.28 3.27 16.20
CA LEU A 78 -35.17 3.55 15.29
C LEU A 78 -35.69 3.57 13.87
N HIS A 79 -35.40 4.66 13.16
CA HIS A 79 -35.67 4.83 11.74
C HIS A 79 -34.36 4.75 10.98
N LEU A 80 -34.33 4.01 9.87
CA LEU A 80 -33.18 3.91 8.98
C LEU A 80 -33.53 4.47 7.60
N ARG A 81 -32.75 5.43 7.12
CA ARG A 81 -32.90 6.14 5.84
C ARG A 81 -31.64 6.04 4.99
N ALA A 82 -31.77 6.33 3.70
CA ALA A 82 -30.62 6.41 2.78
C ALA A 82 -29.74 7.64 3.02
N SER A 83 -30.34 8.74 3.49
CA SER A 83 -29.68 10.01 3.81
C SER A 83 -30.57 10.82 4.76
N PRO A 84 -30.04 11.87 5.41
CA PRO A 84 -30.83 12.80 6.23
C PRO A 84 -31.98 13.46 5.46
N ASP A 85 -31.75 13.80 4.20
CA ASP A 85 -32.74 14.47 3.33
C ASP A 85 -33.78 13.51 2.74
N SER A 86 -33.64 12.20 2.96
CA SER A 86 -34.60 11.21 2.46
C SER A 86 -35.94 11.36 3.20
N PRO A 87 -37.06 11.51 2.48
CA PRO A 87 -38.38 11.66 3.12
C PRO A 87 -38.95 10.33 3.63
N SER A 88 -38.44 9.20 3.13
CA SER A 88 -38.93 7.85 3.45
C SER A 88 -37.91 7.02 4.21
N ASP A 89 -38.40 6.25 5.17
CA ASP A 89 -37.62 5.22 5.85
C ASP A 89 -37.46 3.99 4.95
N ILE A 90 -36.25 3.43 4.98
CA ILE A 90 -35.95 2.10 4.43
C ILE A 90 -36.61 1.05 5.31
N LEU A 91 -36.50 1.22 6.63
CA LEU A 91 -37.10 0.37 7.65
C LEU A 91 -37.17 1.09 9.00
N THR A 92 -37.94 0.53 9.92
CA THR A 92 -38.00 0.92 11.32
C THR A 92 -37.79 -0.30 12.22
N ALA A 93 -37.30 -0.07 13.44
CA ALA A 93 -37.14 -1.09 14.47
C ALA A 93 -37.49 -0.49 15.83
N THR A 94 -38.22 -1.22 16.67
CA THR A 94 -38.65 -0.74 17.98
C THR A 94 -37.96 -1.48 19.12
N LEU A 95 -37.75 -0.77 20.24
CA LEU A 95 -37.21 -1.31 21.48
C LEU A 95 -38.07 -0.81 22.64
N PRO A 96 -38.63 -1.70 23.49
CA PRO A 96 -39.35 -1.27 24.68
C PRO A 96 -38.43 -0.51 25.64
N VAL A 97 -38.83 0.67 26.10
CA VAL A 97 -37.98 1.49 26.98
C VAL A 97 -37.65 0.78 28.30
N LYS A 98 -38.57 -0.08 28.78
CA LYS A 98 -38.35 -0.95 29.96
C LYS A 98 -37.16 -1.91 29.81
N ALA A 99 -36.71 -2.21 28.58
CA ALA A 99 -35.52 -3.03 28.35
C ALA A 99 -34.21 -2.26 28.69
N ILE A 100 -34.26 -0.92 28.73
CA ILE A 100 -33.14 -0.03 29.03
C ILE A 100 -33.02 0.16 30.55
N GLY A 101 -32.90 -0.95 31.30
CA GLY A 101 -32.77 -0.89 32.76
C GLY A 101 -31.36 -0.54 33.25
N LYS A 102 -30.35 -0.61 32.38
CA LYS A 102 -28.94 -0.35 32.71
C LYS A 102 -28.23 0.36 31.55
N PRO A 103 -27.20 1.17 31.83
CA PRO A 103 -26.32 1.70 30.79
C PRO A 103 -25.66 0.58 29.97
N GLY A 104 -25.73 0.66 28.65
CA GLY A 104 -25.11 -0.33 27.76
C GLY A 104 -25.50 -0.17 26.30
N PHE A 105 -24.97 -1.05 25.44
CA PHE A 105 -25.38 -1.13 24.04
C PHE A 105 -26.67 -1.94 23.94
N HIS A 106 -27.72 -1.33 23.40
CA HIS A 106 -29.03 -1.93 23.20
C HIS A 106 -29.30 -2.11 21.71
N ARG A 107 -29.79 -3.28 21.33
CA ARG A 107 -29.89 -3.72 19.93
C ARG A 107 -31.27 -3.43 19.35
N PHE A 108 -31.29 -2.70 18.25
CA PHE A 108 -32.41 -2.59 17.32
C PHE A 108 -32.21 -3.60 16.20
N SER A 109 -33.11 -4.56 16.07
CA SER A 109 -33.01 -5.62 15.06
C SER A 109 -34.05 -5.42 13.97
N PHE A 110 -33.68 -5.70 12.73
CA PHE A 110 -34.56 -5.59 11.57
C PHE A 110 -34.18 -6.63 10.51
N PRO A 111 -35.03 -6.88 9.49
CA PRO A 111 -34.70 -7.82 8.43
C PRO A 111 -33.36 -7.48 7.76
N PRO A 112 -32.49 -8.47 7.49
CA PRO A 112 -31.15 -8.22 6.98
C PRO A 112 -31.19 -7.56 5.59
N LEU A 113 -30.40 -6.50 5.41
CA LEU A 113 -30.25 -5.77 4.15
C LEU A 113 -29.14 -6.41 3.28
N PRO A 114 -29.47 -7.16 2.21
CA PRO A 114 -28.48 -7.97 1.48
C PRO A 114 -27.42 -7.16 0.73
N ASP A 115 -27.69 -5.90 0.40
CA ASP A 115 -26.79 -5.04 -0.37
C ASP A 115 -26.24 -3.86 0.47
N SER A 116 -26.14 -4.01 1.80
CA SER A 116 -25.68 -2.94 2.69
C SER A 116 -24.20 -2.60 2.57
N HIS A 117 -23.37 -3.44 1.97
CA HIS A 117 -21.92 -3.23 1.91
C HIS A 117 -21.55 -1.90 1.22
N SER A 118 -20.74 -1.09 1.89
CA SER A 118 -20.23 0.21 1.45
C SER A 118 -21.34 1.21 1.06
N ARG A 119 -22.54 1.05 1.65
CA ARG A 119 -23.64 2.01 1.52
C ARG A 119 -23.64 2.99 2.68
N TYR A 120 -23.93 4.25 2.35
CA TYR A 120 -24.15 5.32 3.32
C TYR A 120 -25.61 5.28 3.79
N TYR A 121 -25.81 5.44 5.09
CA TYR A 121 -27.12 5.42 5.73
C TYR A 121 -27.20 6.52 6.77
N TYR A 122 -28.43 6.84 7.14
CA TYR A 122 -28.77 7.72 8.25
C TYR A 122 -29.74 6.98 9.16
N PHE A 123 -29.41 6.80 10.43
CA PHE A 123 -30.40 6.35 11.42
C PHE A 123 -30.73 7.48 12.39
N PHE A 124 -31.95 7.47 12.91
CA PHE A 124 -32.33 8.34 14.03
C PHE A 124 -33.28 7.65 14.99
N LEU A 125 -33.30 8.14 16.21
CA LEU A 125 -34.14 7.68 17.31
C LEU A 125 -35.25 8.69 17.55
N GLU A 126 -36.44 8.16 17.79
CA GLU A 126 -37.63 8.89 18.22
C GLU A 126 -38.32 8.10 19.33
N ALA A 127 -38.87 8.79 20.33
CA ALA A 127 -39.54 8.16 21.46
C ALA A 127 -40.86 8.88 21.76
N PRO A 128 -41.82 8.84 20.82
CA PRO A 128 -43.00 9.71 20.85
C PRO A 128 -43.92 9.41 22.05
N ASP A 129 -43.85 8.19 22.58
CA ASP A 129 -44.68 7.72 23.69
C ASP A 129 -44.07 7.99 25.09
N LEU A 130 -42.91 8.67 25.16
CA LEU A 130 -42.31 9.01 26.46
C LEU A 130 -43.21 10.00 27.23
N PRO A 131 -43.49 9.74 28.52
CA PRO A 131 -44.20 10.69 29.36
C PRO A 131 -43.50 12.04 29.44
N GLU A 132 -44.26 13.11 29.64
CA GLU A 132 -43.72 14.46 29.81
C GLU A 132 -42.75 14.50 31.01
N GLY A 133 -41.53 15.02 30.78
CA GLY A 133 -40.46 15.04 31.78
C GLY A 133 -39.66 13.73 31.90
N ALA A 134 -40.04 12.67 31.19
CA ALA A 134 -39.21 11.46 31.06
C ALA A 134 -38.18 11.62 29.94
N SER A 135 -36.96 11.10 30.16
CA SER A 135 -35.90 11.14 29.16
C SER A 135 -35.04 9.87 29.16
N LEU A 136 -34.34 9.67 28.04
CA LEU A 136 -33.28 8.68 27.90
C LEU A 136 -31.96 9.40 27.61
N LYS A 137 -30.86 8.81 28.07
CA LYS A 137 -29.53 9.33 27.75
C LYS A 137 -28.87 8.46 26.69
N VAL A 138 -28.29 9.10 25.69
CA VAL A 138 -27.56 8.50 24.58
C VAL A 138 -26.06 8.71 24.77
N GLY A 139 -25.28 7.66 24.56
CA GLY A 139 -23.82 7.69 24.63
C GLY A 139 -23.25 8.52 23.48
N LEU A 140 -22.47 9.55 23.81
CA LEU A 140 -21.80 10.41 22.84
C LEU A 140 -20.28 10.33 22.98
N GLY A 141 -19.60 10.31 21.83
CA GLY A 141 -18.17 10.51 21.68
C GLY A 141 -17.85 11.88 21.09
N PRO A 142 -16.56 12.25 21.00
CA PRO A 142 -16.15 13.48 20.34
C PRO A 142 -16.43 13.43 18.83
N GLY A 143 -16.61 14.60 18.21
CA GLY A 143 -16.94 14.77 16.78
C GLY A 143 -16.00 14.06 15.81
N ASP A 144 -14.72 13.92 16.17
CA ASP A 144 -13.67 13.28 15.39
C ASP A 144 -13.58 11.75 15.58
N ALA A 145 -14.39 11.18 16.48
CA ALA A 145 -14.31 9.75 16.80
C ALA A 145 -14.78 8.82 15.68
N PHE A 146 -15.50 9.36 14.69
CA PHE A 146 -16.00 8.60 13.54
C PHE A 146 -15.93 9.44 12.27
N THR A 147 -15.14 8.98 11.30
CA THR A 147 -14.83 9.76 10.08
C THR A 147 -15.71 9.43 8.89
N ASN A 148 -16.62 8.46 8.99
CA ASN A 148 -17.49 8.04 7.89
C ASN A 148 -18.96 8.46 8.10
N GLY A 149 -19.18 9.56 8.83
CA GLY A 149 -20.49 10.12 9.10
C GLY A 149 -20.46 11.22 10.16
N GLY A 150 -21.64 11.72 10.53
CA GLY A 150 -21.82 12.81 11.47
C GLY A 150 -23.08 12.62 12.32
N PHE A 151 -23.09 13.28 13.47
CA PHE A 151 -24.22 13.33 14.38
C PHE A 151 -25.25 14.36 13.94
N TYR A 152 -26.52 14.08 14.23
CA TYR A 152 -27.66 14.92 13.89
C TYR A 152 -28.57 15.09 15.10
N ARG A 153 -29.08 16.30 15.29
CA ARG A 153 -30.14 16.62 16.25
C ARG A 153 -31.29 17.26 15.49
N GLN A 154 -32.51 16.75 15.65
CA GLN A 154 -33.67 17.22 14.89
C GLN A 154 -33.42 17.25 13.36
N HIS A 155 -32.74 16.22 12.86
CA HIS A 155 -32.30 16.10 11.46
C HIS A 155 -31.35 17.19 10.96
N GLN A 156 -30.79 18.02 11.84
CA GLN A 156 -29.74 18.98 11.51
C GLN A 156 -28.37 18.47 11.96
N PRO A 157 -27.31 18.61 11.14
CA PRO A 157 -25.97 18.13 11.48
C PRO A 157 -25.38 18.92 12.66
N VAL A 158 -24.62 18.22 13.51
CA VAL A 158 -23.90 18.78 14.66
C VAL A 158 -22.50 18.17 14.72
N ASP A 159 -21.47 19.00 14.60
CA ASP A 159 -20.08 18.53 14.41
C ASP A 159 -19.34 18.20 15.71
N GLU A 160 -19.88 18.60 16.87
CA GLU A 160 -19.22 18.46 18.17
C GLU A 160 -19.16 17.02 18.68
N TYR A 161 -20.10 16.18 18.24
CA TYR A 161 -20.34 14.87 18.83
C TYR A 161 -20.53 13.78 17.77
N GLN A 162 -20.38 12.53 18.20
CA GLN A 162 -20.75 11.33 17.46
C GLN A 162 -21.55 10.41 18.37
N MET A 163 -22.57 9.72 17.88
CA MET A 163 -23.23 8.68 18.68
C MET A 163 -22.29 7.48 18.87
N ALA A 164 -22.37 6.83 20.03
CA ALA A 164 -21.73 5.54 20.26
C ALA A 164 -22.65 4.41 19.77
N PHE A 165 -22.23 3.73 18.70
CA PHE A 165 -23.00 2.67 18.03
C PHE A 165 -22.12 1.53 17.48
N ARG A 166 -22.75 0.36 17.33
CA ARG A 166 -22.19 -0.83 16.68
C ARG A 166 -23.13 -1.32 15.60
N LEU A 167 -22.57 -1.95 14.58
CA LEU A 167 -23.33 -2.50 13.46
C LEU A 167 -23.40 -4.02 13.61
N VAL A 168 -24.56 -4.59 13.33
CA VAL A 168 -24.79 -6.03 13.44
C VAL A 168 -25.09 -6.62 12.07
N TYR A 169 -24.35 -7.67 11.71
CA TYR A 169 -24.46 -8.30 10.39
C TYR A 169 -24.89 -9.76 10.47
N HIS A 170 -25.72 -10.15 9.50
CA HIS A 170 -26.12 -11.51 9.25
C HIS A 170 -24.91 -12.33 8.75
N PRO A 171 -24.44 -13.36 9.49
CA PRO A 171 -23.20 -14.08 9.17
C PRO A 171 -23.18 -14.68 7.76
N GLY A 172 -24.30 -15.23 7.30
CA GLY A 172 -24.38 -15.85 5.97
C GLY A 172 -24.27 -14.85 4.82
N LEU A 173 -24.79 -13.63 4.99
CA LEU A 173 -24.73 -12.60 3.95
C LEU A 173 -23.36 -11.91 3.94
N MET A 174 -22.78 -11.68 5.12
CA MET A 174 -21.40 -11.23 5.24
C MET A 174 -20.42 -12.25 4.63
N ALA A 175 -20.61 -13.54 4.86
CA ALA A 175 -19.79 -14.58 4.24
C ALA A 175 -19.93 -14.57 2.70
N LEU A 176 -21.15 -14.44 2.18
CA LEU A 176 -21.38 -14.31 0.74
C LEU A 176 -20.70 -13.06 0.15
N ASP A 177 -20.75 -11.94 0.86
CA ASP A 177 -20.10 -10.68 0.50
C ASP A 177 -18.57 -10.78 0.48
N LEU A 178 -17.98 -11.52 1.42
CA LEU A 178 -16.54 -11.84 1.42
C LEU A 178 -16.17 -12.82 0.30
N ILE A 179 -17.03 -13.78 -0.05
CA ILE A 179 -16.83 -14.68 -1.18
C ILE A 179 -16.85 -13.89 -2.49
N LYS A 180 -17.83 -12.99 -2.69
CA LYS A 180 -17.88 -12.08 -3.85
C LYS A 180 -16.62 -11.22 -3.94
N ALA A 181 -16.18 -10.64 -2.82
CA ALA A 181 -14.93 -9.87 -2.76
C ALA A 181 -13.71 -10.72 -3.11
N SER A 182 -13.69 -12.01 -2.72
CA SER A 182 -12.61 -12.93 -3.07
C SER A 182 -12.54 -13.21 -4.57
N PHE A 183 -13.69 -13.31 -5.27
CA PHE A 183 -13.72 -13.43 -6.73
C PHE A 183 -13.20 -12.15 -7.41
N VAL A 184 -13.67 -10.98 -6.98
CA VAL A 184 -13.17 -9.69 -7.51
C VAL A 184 -11.68 -9.55 -7.27
N GLY A 185 -11.21 -9.81 -6.05
CA GLY A 185 -9.79 -9.77 -5.70
C GLY A 185 -8.96 -10.74 -6.54
N THR A 186 -9.46 -11.96 -6.78
CA THR A 186 -8.79 -12.93 -7.66
C THR A 186 -8.70 -12.41 -9.10
N GLY A 187 -9.75 -11.76 -9.61
CA GLY A 187 -9.73 -11.08 -10.92
C GLY A 187 -8.67 -9.98 -11.00
N LEU A 188 -8.55 -9.15 -9.96
CA LEU A 188 -7.52 -8.10 -9.87
C LEU A 188 -6.10 -8.69 -9.82
N LEU A 189 -5.90 -9.76 -9.05
CA LEU A 189 -4.62 -10.47 -8.98
C LEU A 189 -4.27 -11.14 -10.31
N LEU A 190 -5.26 -11.69 -11.03
CA LEU A 190 -5.05 -12.26 -12.37
C LEU A 190 -4.66 -11.17 -13.37
N ALA A 191 -5.34 -10.02 -13.36
CA ALA A 191 -4.98 -8.87 -14.19
C ALA A 191 -3.54 -8.41 -13.91
N ALA A 192 -3.18 -8.27 -12.63
CA ALA A 192 -1.81 -7.94 -12.25
C ALA A 192 -0.79 -9.03 -12.59
N PHE A 193 -1.17 -10.31 -12.54
CA PHE A 193 -0.29 -11.40 -12.95
C PHE A 193 0.00 -11.35 -14.46
N LEU A 194 -1.04 -11.14 -15.27
CA LEU A 194 -0.92 -10.95 -16.72
C LEU A 194 -0.05 -9.72 -17.05
N LEU A 195 -0.22 -8.64 -16.29
CA LEU A 195 0.49 -7.39 -16.54
C LEU A 195 1.94 -7.44 -16.03
N TYR A 196 2.15 -7.73 -14.75
CA TYR A 196 3.44 -7.55 -14.07
C TYR A 196 4.31 -8.80 -14.01
N VAL A 197 3.77 -10.00 -14.23
CA VAL A 197 4.53 -11.25 -14.13
C VAL A 197 4.79 -11.88 -15.50
N ILE A 198 3.76 -11.98 -16.35
CA ILE A 198 3.87 -12.71 -17.63
C ILE A 198 4.96 -12.15 -18.56
N PRO A 199 5.09 -10.83 -18.80
CA PRO A 199 6.17 -10.30 -19.65
C PRO A 199 7.56 -10.61 -19.10
N GLY A 200 7.76 -10.47 -17.78
CA GLY A 200 9.03 -10.82 -17.14
C GLY A 200 9.31 -12.32 -17.21
N TRP A 201 8.30 -13.17 -17.05
CA TRP A 201 8.43 -14.62 -17.17
C TRP A 201 8.80 -15.04 -18.60
N ALA A 202 8.19 -14.41 -19.61
CA ALA A 202 8.50 -14.61 -21.02
C ALA A 202 9.97 -14.31 -21.31
N LEU A 203 10.47 -13.13 -20.93
CA LEU A 203 11.87 -12.74 -21.09
C LEU A 203 12.84 -13.70 -20.37
N LEU A 204 12.57 -14.01 -19.10
CA LEU A 204 13.42 -14.94 -18.34
C LEU A 204 13.50 -16.31 -19.01
N THR A 205 12.41 -16.79 -19.60
CA THR A 205 12.36 -18.10 -20.27
C THR A 205 13.25 -18.18 -21.52
N LEU A 206 13.44 -17.04 -22.21
CA LEU A 206 14.35 -16.93 -23.34
C LEU A 206 15.81 -16.89 -22.90
N ILE A 207 16.08 -16.25 -21.78
CA ILE A 207 17.44 -15.92 -21.34
C ILE A 207 18.06 -17.05 -20.50
N THR A 208 17.31 -17.61 -19.57
CA THR A 208 17.86 -18.56 -18.59
C THR A 208 16.85 -19.60 -18.11
N ARG A 209 17.35 -20.72 -17.59
CA ARG A 209 16.55 -21.75 -16.95
C ARG A 209 16.65 -21.61 -15.44
N ILE A 210 15.51 -21.31 -14.81
CA ILE A 210 15.36 -21.25 -13.36
C ILE A 210 14.54 -22.49 -12.94
N PRO A 211 15.12 -23.45 -12.20
CA PRO A 211 14.46 -24.73 -11.92
C PRO A 211 13.37 -24.61 -10.86
N ILE A 212 13.52 -23.70 -9.88
CA ILE A 212 12.53 -23.49 -8.83
C ILE A 212 11.50 -22.49 -9.35
N TRP A 213 10.24 -22.91 -9.44
CA TRP A 213 9.17 -22.08 -10.01
C TRP A 213 8.91 -20.81 -9.17
N GLY A 214 9.00 -20.89 -7.84
CA GLY A 214 8.86 -19.74 -6.94
C GLY A 214 9.99 -18.72 -7.10
N GLU A 215 11.21 -19.19 -7.35
CA GLU A 215 12.36 -18.33 -7.69
C GLU A 215 12.08 -17.59 -9.00
N LYS A 216 11.62 -18.30 -10.03
CA LYS A 216 11.27 -17.70 -11.31
C LYS A 216 10.14 -16.69 -11.19
N LEU A 217 9.12 -16.99 -10.37
CA LEU A 217 7.98 -16.13 -10.12
C LEU A 217 8.42 -14.78 -9.51
N GLY A 218 9.25 -14.80 -8.46
CA GLY A 218 9.73 -13.58 -7.81
C GLY A 218 10.59 -12.71 -8.73
N VAL A 219 11.50 -13.32 -9.51
CA VAL A 219 12.31 -12.57 -10.48
C VAL A 219 11.45 -12.04 -11.63
N ALA A 220 10.49 -12.83 -12.12
CA ALA A 220 9.59 -12.43 -13.19
C ALA A 220 8.77 -11.19 -12.82
N ALA A 221 8.25 -11.13 -11.60
CA ALA A 221 7.54 -9.96 -11.09
C ALA A 221 8.42 -8.70 -11.13
N GLY A 222 9.63 -8.75 -10.57
CA GLY A 222 10.53 -7.59 -10.58
C GLY A 222 10.98 -7.18 -11.99
N VAL A 223 11.22 -8.15 -12.88
CA VAL A 223 11.51 -7.86 -14.29
C VAL A 223 10.32 -7.18 -14.96
N GLY A 224 9.10 -7.71 -14.82
CA GLY A 224 7.92 -7.16 -15.47
C GLY A 224 7.58 -5.74 -14.98
N LEU A 225 7.71 -5.48 -13.67
CA LEU A 225 7.56 -4.13 -13.12
C LEU A 225 8.57 -3.13 -13.70
N ALA A 226 9.81 -3.56 -13.97
CA ALA A 226 10.84 -2.70 -14.55
C ALA A 226 10.60 -2.35 -16.04
N LEU A 227 9.82 -3.15 -16.77
CA LEU A 227 9.61 -2.95 -18.21
C LEU A 227 8.69 -1.77 -18.52
N TYR A 228 7.63 -1.55 -17.75
CA TYR A 228 6.62 -0.54 -18.09
C TYR A 228 7.14 0.91 -18.02
N PRO A 229 7.88 1.34 -16.97
CA PRO A 229 8.47 2.68 -16.96
C PRO A 229 9.40 2.91 -18.15
N LEU A 230 10.14 1.89 -18.58
CA LEU A 230 10.99 1.95 -19.77
C LEU A 230 10.19 2.02 -21.06
N LEU A 231 9.13 1.22 -21.18
CA LEU A 231 8.25 1.25 -22.34
C LEU A 231 7.65 2.66 -22.53
N LEU A 232 7.16 3.28 -21.45
CA LEU A 232 6.61 4.63 -21.49
C LEU A 232 7.67 5.69 -21.79
N LEU A 233 8.88 5.56 -21.23
CA LEU A 233 9.99 6.48 -21.52
C LEU A 233 10.36 6.46 -23.01
N TRP A 234 10.54 5.27 -23.57
CA TRP A 234 10.96 5.10 -24.95
C TRP A 234 9.83 5.41 -25.95
N ALA A 235 8.57 5.11 -25.59
CA ALA A 235 7.41 5.56 -26.36
C ALA A 235 7.32 7.10 -26.39
N HIS A 236 7.51 7.77 -25.24
CA HIS A 236 7.54 9.23 -25.17
C HIS A 236 8.66 9.82 -26.03
N PHE A 237 9.88 9.26 -25.95
CA PHE A 237 11.01 9.68 -26.78
C PHE A 237 10.72 9.51 -28.29
N ALA A 238 10.03 8.43 -28.67
CA ALA A 238 9.62 8.17 -30.04
C ALA A 238 8.36 8.94 -30.48
N GLY A 239 7.72 9.71 -29.59
CA GLY A 239 6.45 10.40 -29.87
C GLY A 239 5.24 9.47 -30.02
N ILE A 240 5.32 8.24 -29.52
CA ILE A 240 4.26 7.22 -29.61
C ILE A 240 3.31 7.37 -28.42
N ARG A 241 2.02 7.49 -28.71
CA ARG A 241 0.96 7.44 -27.70
C ARG A 241 0.53 6.00 -27.45
N LEU A 242 0.72 5.54 -26.22
CA LEU A 242 0.29 4.25 -25.72
C LEU A 242 -1.16 4.29 -25.24
N GLY A 243 -1.74 3.11 -25.05
CA GLY A 243 -3.10 2.91 -24.57
C GLY A 243 -3.41 1.42 -24.42
N PRO A 244 -4.67 1.04 -24.15
CA PRO A 244 -5.07 -0.33 -23.85
C PRO A 244 -4.61 -1.37 -24.88
N PHE A 245 -4.68 -1.06 -26.17
CA PHE A 245 -4.26 -1.96 -27.24
C PHE A 245 -2.80 -2.40 -27.11
N HIS A 246 -1.89 -1.46 -26.81
CA HIS A 246 -0.46 -1.73 -26.70
C HIS A 246 -0.13 -2.66 -25.53
N ILE A 247 -0.84 -2.50 -24.42
CA ILE A 247 -0.69 -3.34 -23.23
C ILE A 247 -1.18 -4.76 -23.51
N TRP A 248 -2.37 -4.90 -24.10
CA TRP A 248 -2.88 -6.20 -24.52
C TRP A 248 -1.99 -6.89 -25.56
N ALA A 249 -1.40 -6.14 -26.49
CA ALA A 249 -0.44 -6.68 -27.46
C ALA A 249 0.81 -7.24 -26.77
N LEU A 250 1.40 -6.53 -25.81
CA LEU A 250 2.55 -7.02 -25.05
C LEU A 250 2.21 -8.30 -24.27
N ILE A 251 1.04 -8.35 -23.63
CA ILE A 251 0.54 -9.54 -22.92
C ILE A 251 0.35 -10.70 -23.89
N ALA A 252 -0.32 -10.47 -25.02
CA ALA A 252 -0.60 -11.49 -26.04
C ALA A 252 0.68 -12.08 -26.63
N VAL A 253 1.67 -11.24 -26.99
CA VAL A 253 2.98 -11.68 -27.47
C VAL A 253 3.71 -12.51 -26.39
N SER A 254 3.69 -12.05 -25.15
CA SER A 254 4.31 -12.75 -24.03
C SER A 254 3.66 -14.12 -23.80
N LEU A 255 2.32 -14.20 -23.82
CA LEU A 255 1.59 -15.46 -23.70
C LEU A 255 1.86 -16.39 -24.89
N ALA A 256 1.84 -15.88 -26.13
CA ALA A 256 2.15 -16.66 -27.32
C ALA A 256 3.55 -17.27 -27.26
N LEU A 257 4.53 -16.51 -26.79
CA LEU A 257 5.90 -16.98 -26.57
C LEU A 257 5.95 -18.12 -25.52
N LEU A 258 5.24 -17.96 -24.41
CA LEU A 258 5.17 -18.98 -23.36
C LEU A 258 4.47 -20.25 -23.87
N LEU A 259 3.35 -20.12 -24.57
CA LEU A 259 2.64 -21.24 -25.19
C LEU A 259 3.54 -21.96 -26.19
N TRP A 260 4.26 -21.23 -27.04
CA TRP A 260 5.21 -21.79 -27.99
C TRP A 260 6.34 -22.56 -27.28
N ARG A 261 6.90 -22.00 -26.21
CA ARG A 261 7.99 -22.63 -25.46
C ARG A 261 7.55 -23.85 -24.67
N TYR A 262 6.34 -23.84 -24.12
CA TYR A 262 5.78 -24.91 -23.30
C TYR A 262 4.86 -25.87 -24.08
N ARG A 263 4.78 -25.76 -25.41
CA ARG A 263 3.93 -26.60 -26.28
C ARG A 263 4.18 -28.10 -26.16
N GLU A 264 5.44 -28.51 -25.98
CA GLU A 264 5.81 -29.93 -25.89
C GLU A 264 5.29 -30.59 -24.60
N PRO A 265 5.47 -29.98 -23.39
CA PRO A 265 4.78 -30.39 -22.18
C PRO A 265 3.25 -30.43 -22.32
N LEU A 266 2.65 -29.42 -22.96
CA LEU A 266 1.20 -29.32 -23.17
C LEU A 266 0.65 -30.48 -24.03
N LYS A 267 1.38 -30.90 -25.06
CA LYS A 267 1.02 -32.05 -25.92
C LYS A 267 1.15 -33.41 -25.22
N ARG A 268 1.84 -33.50 -24.07
CA ARG A 268 2.10 -34.75 -23.35
C ARG A 268 1.60 -34.66 -21.91
N PRO A 269 0.27 -34.61 -21.68
CA PRO A 269 -0.30 -34.39 -20.34
C PRO A 269 0.17 -35.45 -19.33
N ARG A 270 0.37 -36.70 -19.76
CA ARG A 270 0.92 -37.78 -18.91
C ARG A 270 2.25 -37.40 -18.25
N ARG A 271 3.18 -36.76 -18.98
CA ARG A 271 4.49 -36.33 -18.43
C ARG A 271 4.35 -35.17 -17.44
N VAL A 272 3.34 -34.31 -17.61
CA VAL A 272 3.03 -33.25 -16.65
C VAL A 272 2.51 -33.86 -15.35
N TRP A 273 1.58 -34.83 -15.45
CA TRP A 273 1.06 -35.57 -14.31
C TRP A 273 2.16 -36.35 -13.56
N GLU A 274 3.12 -36.95 -14.27
CA GLU A 274 4.28 -37.60 -13.65
C GLU A 274 5.16 -36.61 -12.88
N LYS A 275 5.44 -35.43 -13.45
CA LYS A 275 6.19 -34.37 -12.75
C LYS A 275 5.45 -33.86 -11.52
N LEU A 276 4.13 -33.67 -11.59
CA LEU A 276 3.31 -33.26 -10.46
C LEU A 276 3.30 -34.34 -9.36
N ARG A 277 3.17 -35.62 -9.73
CA ARG A 277 3.29 -36.74 -8.78
C ARG A 277 4.69 -36.82 -8.16
N GLY A 278 5.73 -36.56 -8.94
CA GLY A 278 7.11 -36.48 -8.45
C GLY A 278 7.30 -35.34 -7.46
N TRP A 279 6.79 -34.14 -7.78
CA TRP A 279 6.80 -33.00 -6.86
C TRP A 279 6.01 -33.28 -5.58
N ALA A 280 4.82 -33.87 -5.68
CA ALA A 280 3.98 -34.23 -4.52
C ALA A 280 4.58 -35.30 -3.62
N ARG A 281 5.60 -36.04 -4.10
CA ARG A 281 6.37 -37.01 -3.31
C ARG A 281 7.75 -36.47 -2.89
N SER A 282 8.10 -35.26 -3.33
CA SER A 282 9.39 -34.65 -3.03
C SER A 282 9.37 -33.87 -1.72
N GLU A 283 10.56 -33.63 -1.16
CA GLU A 283 10.76 -32.77 0.01
C GLU A 283 10.33 -31.31 -0.23
N ALA A 284 10.09 -30.93 -1.49
CA ALA A 284 9.67 -29.58 -1.87
C ALA A 284 8.17 -29.30 -1.65
N LEU A 285 7.33 -30.33 -1.50
CA LEU A 285 5.87 -30.16 -1.40
C LEU A 285 5.48 -29.19 -0.27
N TRP A 286 5.94 -29.46 0.95
CA TRP A 286 5.54 -28.71 2.14
C TRP A 286 6.03 -27.26 2.14
N PRO A 287 7.31 -26.96 1.85
CA PRO A 287 7.75 -25.58 1.67
C PRO A 287 6.96 -24.82 0.60
N ASP A 288 6.67 -25.46 -0.55
CA ASP A 288 5.96 -24.83 -1.66
C ASP A 288 4.49 -24.56 -1.33
N VAL A 289 3.81 -25.50 -0.68
CA VAL A 289 2.42 -25.33 -0.23
C VAL A 289 2.32 -24.25 0.83
N SER A 290 3.22 -24.25 1.83
CA SER A 290 3.28 -23.18 2.83
C SER A 290 3.55 -21.82 2.20
N PHE A 291 4.46 -21.76 1.22
CA PHE A 291 4.74 -20.55 0.46
C PHE A 291 3.50 -20.04 -0.31
N LEU A 292 2.78 -20.92 -1.01
CA LEU A 292 1.56 -20.56 -1.73
C LEU A 292 0.44 -20.06 -0.81
N ILE A 293 0.21 -20.75 0.31
CA ILE A 293 -0.80 -20.33 1.30
C ILE A 293 -0.40 -18.98 1.91
N THR A 294 0.87 -18.82 2.29
CA THR A 294 1.38 -17.55 2.83
C THR A 294 1.20 -16.41 1.82
N LEU A 295 1.51 -16.64 0.56
CA LEU A 295 1.32 -15.66 -0.51
C LEU A 295 -0.16 -15.30 -0.69
N GLY A 296 -1.05 -16.30 -0.63
CA GLY A 296 -2.50 -16.10 -0.65
C GLY A 296 -2.98 -15.24 0.53
N VAL A 297 -2.51 -15.51 1.74
CA VAL A 297 -2.84 -14.71 2.93
C VAL A 297 -2.29 -13.28 2.80
N ILE A 298 -1.07 -13.09 2.30
CA ILE A 298 -0.51 -11.75 2.03
C ILE A 298 -1.42 -10.97 1.08
N PHE A 299 -1.74 -11.50 -0.10
CA PHE A 299 -2.58 -10.75 -1.04
C PHE A 299 -4.02 -10.57 -0.54
N ALA A 300 -4.60 -11.56 0.12
CA ALA A 300 -5.94 -11.44 0.71
C ALA A 300 -5.98 -10.32 1.75
N THR A 301 -5.01 -10.27 2.67
CA THR A 301 -4.95 -9.21 3.69
C THR A 301 -4.78 -7.83 3.06
N ARG A 302 -3.91 -7.69 2.04
CA ARG A 302 -3.71 -6.42 1.32
C ARG A 302 -4.98 -5.91 0.62
N LEU A 303 -5.75 -6.80 0.00
CA LEU A 303 -6.98 -6.42 -0.71
C LEU A 303 -8.16 -6.21 0.24
N ILE A 304 -8.27 -6.98 1.33
CA ILE A 304 -9.31 -6.80 2.35
C ILE A 304 -9.16 -5.44 3.03
N VAL A 305 -7.92 -5.07 3.37
CA VAL A 305 -7.61 -3.79 4.05
C VAL A 305 -8.15 -2.60 3.27
N ILE A 306 -8.06 -2.61 1.94
CA ILE A 306 -8.44 -1.46 1.12
C ILE A 306 -9.91 -1.45 0.66
N ARG A 307 -10.68 -2.47 1.03
CA ARG A 307 -12.01 -2.74 0.48
C ARG A 307 -13.02 -1.61 0.70
N GLY A 308 -12.93 -0.93 1.85
CA GLY A 308 -13.84 0.15 2.25
C GLY A 308 -13.26 1.56 2.08
N LEU A 309 -12.15 1.73 1.38
CA LEU A 309 -11.51 3.03 1.19
C LEU A 309 -12.04 3.73 -0.07
N GLU A 310 -12.25 5.04 0.03
CA GLU A 310 -12.70 5.86 -1.11
C GLU A 310 -11.57 6.29 -2.04
N ALA A 311 -10.38 6.50 -1.47
CA ALA A 311 -9.18 6.94 -2.17
C ALA A 311 -7.93 6.43 -1.42
N PRO A 312 -6.76 6.40 -2.07
CA PRO A 312 -5.51 6.06 -1.39
C PRO A 312 -5.11 7.13 -0.36
N LEU A 313 -4.52 6.68 0.74
CA LEU A 313 -4.32 7.48 1.95
C LEU A 313 -3.12 8.45 1.81
N TRP A 314 -3.21 9.56 2.54
CA TRP A 314 -2.16 10.57 2.70
C TRP A 314 -1.72 11.34 1.45
N GLY A 315 -0.88 12.36 1.66
CA GLY A 315 -0.51 13.34 0.64
C GLY A 315 0.34 12.81 -0.53
N ASP A 316 1.21 11.82 -0.31
CA ASP A 316 2.01 11.23 -1.41
C ASP A 316 1.08 10.55 -2.44
N SER A 317 -0.06 10.00 -2.00
CA SER A 317 -1.03 9.34 -2.89
C SER A 317 -1.69 10.31 -3.86
N VAL A 318 -1.99 11.55 -3.44
CA VAL A 318 -2.51 12.61 -4.32
C VAL A 318 -1.57 12.79 -5.52
N GLN A 319 -0.26 12.85 -5.25
CA GLN A 319 0.77 13.05 -6.27
C GLN A 319 0.74 11.92 -7.29
N HIS A 320 0.75 10.68 -6.79
CA HIS A 320 0.78 9.50 -7.62
C HIS A 320 -0.46 9.35 -8.48
N THR A 321 -1.63 9.66 -7.93
CA THR A 321 -2.89 9.57 -8.67
C THR A 321 -3.00 10.65 -9.74
N VAL A 322 -2.63 11.90 -9.45
CA VAL A 322 -2.60 12.98 -10.46
C VAL A 322 -1.62 12.67 -11.58
N MET A 323 -0.40 12.20 -11.26
CA MET A 323 0.57 11.79 -12.29
C MET A 323 0.05 10.61 -13.13
N ALA A 324 -0.62 9.63 -12.52
CA ALA A 324 -1.16 8.49 -13.25
C ALA A 324 -2.29 8.93 -14.18
N GLN A 325 -3.17 9.84 -13.74
CA GLN A 325 -4.23 10.42 -14.57
C GLN A 325 -3.65 11.18 -15.76
N LEU A 326 -2.66 12.05 -15.53
CA LEU A 326 -1.96 12.76 -16.60
C LEU A 326 -1.29 11.82 -17.62
N ILE A 327 -0.76 10.67 -17.17
CA ILE A 327 -0.22 9.65 -18.08
C ILE A 327 -1.33 9.03 -18.94
N VAL A 328 -2.49 8.74 -18.35
CA VAL A 328 -3.66 8.20 -19.07
C VAL A 328 -4.16 9.22 -20.09
N ASP A 329 -4.33 10.48 -19.70
CA ASP A 329 -4.86 11.56 -20.54
C ASP A 329 -3.99 11.82 -21.77
N HIS A 330 -2.67 11.73 -21.61
CA HIS A 330 -1.71 11.98 -22.69
C HIS A 330 -1.36 10.71 -23.50
N GLY A 331 -1.81 9.53 -23.06
CA GLY A 331 -1.38 8.25 -23.62
C GLY A 331 0.12 7.99 -23.43
N GLY A 332 0.73 8.43 -22.33
CA GLY A 332 2.17 8.34 -22.10
C GLY A 332 2.70 9.42 -21.17
N LEU A 333 4.02 9.58 -21.09
CA LEU A 333 4.59 10.65 -20.26
C LEU A 333 4.18 12.04 -20.78
N PHE A 334 3.99 12.96 -19.83
CA PHE A 334 3.49 14.31 -20.08
C PHE A 334 4.58 15.36 -19.77
N LYS A 335 4.33 16.58 -20.23
CA LYS A 335 5.14 17.77 -19.89
C LYS A 335 4.34 18.77 -19.06
N SER A 336 3.08 19.00 -19.44
CA SER A 336 2.19 19.90 -18.71
C SER A 336 1.41 19.17 -17.61
N TRP A 337 1.29 19.82 -16.46
CA TRP A 337 0.44 19.39 -15.35
C TRP A 337 -0.99 19.92 -15.43
N LEU A 338 -1.34 20.65 -16.50
CA LEU A 338 -2.70 21.10 -16.73
C LEU A 338 -3.64 19.90 -16.99
N PRO A 339 -4.91 19.97 -16.55
CA PRO A 339 -5.56 21.12 -15.91
C PRO A 339 -5.32 21.22 -14.39
N TYR A 340 -4.58 20.28 -13.77
CA TYR A 340 -4.43 20.18 -12.32
C TYR A 340 -3.55 21.26 -11.70
N ALA A 341 -2.46 21.64 -12.36
CA ALA A 341 -1.58 22.70 -11.90
C ALA A 341 -0.78 23.35 -13.05
N PRO A 342 -0.43 24.64 -12.97
CA PRO A 342 0.25 25.37 -14.04
C PRO A 342 1.77 25.13 -14.03
N TYR A 343 2.18 23.89 -14.29
CA TYR A 343 3.59 23.48 -14.46
C TYR A 343 3.82 22.86 -15.84
N GLU A 344 5.03 23.01 -16.38
CA GLU A 344 5.39 22.61 -17.75
C GLU A 344 6.56 21.62 -17.86
N THR A 345 7.05 21.11 -16.73
CA THR A 345 8.07 20.06 -16.69
C THR A 345 7.59 18.83 -15.93
N LEU A 346 8.15 17.67 -16.29
CA LEU A 346 8.07 16.44 -15.53
C LEU A 346 9.50 15.93 -15.28
N THR A 347 9.92 15.94 -14.03
CA THR A 347 11.27 15.57 -13.61
C THR A 347 11.29 14.57 -12.46
N VAL A 348 10.20 14.46 -11.70
CA VAL A 348 10.04 13.46 -10.64
C VAL A 348 9.94 12.04 -11.23
N HIS A 349 10.39 11.04 -10.47
CA HIS A 349 10.26 9.63 -10.82
C HIS A 349 8.80 9.25 -11.04
N PHE A 350 8.50 8.60 -12.16
CA PHE A 350 7.14 8.29 -12.59
C PHE A 350 6.86 6.79 -12.64
N GLY A 351 7.78 5.92 -12.20
CA GLY A 351 7.62 4.48 -12.41
C GLY A 351 6.41 3.87 -11.69
N PHE A 352 6.06 4.32 -10.48
CA PHE A 352 4.81 3.88 -9.85
C PHE A 352 3.55 4.41 -10.58
N PRO A 353 3.42 5.72 -10.87
CA PRO A 353 2.34 6.24 -11.72
C PRO A 353 2.20 5.53 -13.07
N ALA A 354 3.31 5.16 -13.72
CA ALA A 354 3.31 4.39 -14.96
C ALA A 354 2.68 3.00 -14.77
N LEU A 355 2.99 2.31 -13.67
CA LEU A 355 2.39 1.02 -13.33
C LEU A 355 0.88 1.16 -13.09
N VAL A 356 0.46 2.21 -12.38
CA VAL A 356 -0.97 2.53 -12.18
C VAL A 356 -1.68 2.75 -13.53
N ALA A 357 -1.10 3.55 -14.42
CA ALA A 357 -1.70 3.85 -15.72
C ALA A 357 -1.88 2.60 -16.59
N VAL A 358 -0.89 1.70 -16.64
CA VAL A 358 -1.03 0.45 -17.40
C VAL A 358 -2.03 -0.52 -16.76
N PHE A 359 -2.19 -0.48 -15.44
CA PHE A 359 -3.23 -1.25 -14.75
C PHE A 359 -4.62 -0.69 -15.02
N HIS A 360 -4.76 0.64 -15.04
CA HIS A 360 -5.98 1.32 -15.47
C HIS A 360 -6.32 0.94 -16.92
N TRP A 361 -5.39 1.01 -17.86
CA TRP A 361 -5.63 0.61 -19.26
C TRP A 361 -6.05 -0.86 -19.42
N LEU A 362 -5.63 -1.74 -18.51
CA LEU A 362 -6.03 -3.15 -18.53
C LEU A 362 -7.41 -3.38 -17.91
N THR A 363 -7.75 -2.66 -16.83
CA THR A 363 -8.91 -2.96 -15.98
C THR A 363 -10.09 -2.01 -16.14
N GLY A 364 -9.85 -0.79 -16.62
CA GLY A 364 -10.84 0.28 -16.70
C GLY A 364 -11.26 0.87 -15.35
N LEU A 365 -10.58 0.53 -14.25
CA LEU A 365 -10.90 1.08 -12.93
C LEU A 365 -10.63 2.61 -12.88
N PRO A 366 -11.44 3.39 -12.14
CA PRO A 366 -11.11 4.79 -11.83
C PRO A 366 -9.70 4.94 -11.28
N ILE A 367 -9.02 6.04 -11.60
CA ILE A 367 -7.56 6.15 -11.40
C ILE A 367 -7.16 6.12 -9.92
N GLU A 368 -7.99 6.64 -9.03
CA GLU A 368 -7.83 6.63 -7.58
C GLU A 368 -7.91 5.20 -7.04
N ILE A 369 -8.86 4.40 -7.54
CA ILE A 369 -9.01 2.98 -7.20
C ILE A 369 -7.87 2.14 -7.81
N ALA A 370 -7.49 2.43 -9.06
CA ALA A 370 -6.35 1.79 -9.71
C ALA A 370 -5.04 2.07 -8.96
N THR A 371 -4.87 3.29 -8.43
CA THR A 371 -3.72 3.67 -7.60
C THR A 371 -3.68 2.84 -6.32
N LEU A 372 -4.81 2.79 -5.61
CA LEU A 372 -4.95 2.05 -4.35
C LEU A 372 -4.66 0.56 -4.53
N VAL A 373 -5.30 -0.08 -5.51
CA VAL A 373 -5.12 -1.51 -5.82
C VAL A 373 -3.69 -1.81 -6.28
N THR A 374 -3.14 -1.00 -7.18
CA THR A 374 -1.76 -1.20 -7.67
C THR A 374 -0.74 -1.07 -6.53
N GLY A 375 -0.92 -0.12 -5.61
CA GLY A 375 -0.09 0.02 -4.41
C GLY A 375 -0.06 -1.27 -3.57
N GLN A 376 -1.22 -1.90 -3.36
CA GLN A 376 -1.34 -3.16 -2.62
C GLN A 376 -0.78 -4.37 -3.35
N ILE A 377 -0.96 -4.42 -4.66
CA ILE A 377 -0.40 -5.49 -5.48
C ILE A 377 1.13 -5.43 -5.45
N ILE A 378 1.71 -4.24 -5.68
CA ILE A 378 3.17 -4.05 -5.61
C ILE A 378 3.67 -4.31 -4.20
N ASN A 379 2.88 -4.04 -3.15
CA ASN A 379 3.20 -4.42 -1.78
C ASN A 379 3.44 -5.93 -1.62
N GLY A 380 2.51 -6.75 -2.12
CA GLY A 380 2.67 -8.20 -2.12
C GLY A 380 3.82 -8.67 -3.02
N LEU A 381 3.99 -8.05 -4.19
CA LEU A 381 5.10 -8.35 -5.10
C LEU A 381 6.47 -8.02 -4.49
N ALA A 382 6.57 -6.97 -3.68
CA ALA A 382 7.82 -6.59 -3.00
C ALA A 382 8.29 -7.67 -2.02
N VAL A 383 7.35 -8.36 -1.37
CA VAL A 383 7.65 -9.47 -0.46
C VAL A 383 7.93 -10.75 -1.26
N LEU A 384 7.15 -11.03 -2.30
CA LEU A 384 7.39 -12.15 -3.21
C LEU A 384 8.80 -12.11 -3.84
N ALA A 385 9.26 -10.91 -4.20
CA ALA A 385 10.59 -10.69 -4.76
C ALA A 385 11.73 -11.02 -3.78
N LEU A 386 11.46 -11.21 -2.48
CA LEU A 386 12.47 -11.66 -1.51
C LEU A 386 12.81 -13.15 -1.69
N TYR A 387 11.87 -13.97 -2.18
CA TYR A 387 12.02 -15.42 -2.26
C TYR A 387 13.26 -15.85 -3.08
N PRO A 388 13.54 -15.32 -4.29
CA PRO A 388 14.73 -15.65 -5.06
C PRO A 388 16.03 -15.30 -4.34
N LEU A 389 16.07 -14.14 -3.68
CA LEU A 389 17.27 -13.69 -2.96
C LEU A 389 17.49 -14.52 -1.68
N ALA A 390 16.42 -14.92 -0.99
CA ALA A 390 16.49 -15.82 0.15
C ALA A 390 17.03 -17.20 -0.23
N LEU A 391 16.60 -17.76 -1.37
CA LEU A 391 17.16 -18.99 -1.94
C LEU A 391 18.65 -18.82 -2.27
N TRP A 392 19.05 -17.67 -2.81
CA TRP A 392 20.46 -17.41 -3.07
C TRP A 392 21.29 -17.36 -1.77
N VAL A 393 20.80 -16.67 -0.73
CA VAL A 393 21.49 -16.57 0.57
C VAL A 393 21.60 -17.95 1.24
N SER A 394 20.60 -18.80 1.07
CA SER A 394 20.51 -20.13 1.72
C SER A 394 21.04 -21.29 0.89
N GLY A 395 21.53 -21.07 -0.32
CA GLY A 395 22.01 -22.15 -1.19
C GLY A 395 20.89 -23.03 -1.77
N GLY A 396 19.67 -22.49 -1.89
CA GLY A 396 18.51 -23.19 -2.49
C GLY A 396 17.52 -23.77 -1.48
N ASN A 397 17.67 -23.49 -0.18
CA ASN A 397 16.76 -23.96 0.85
C ASN A 397 15.40 -23.24 0.76
N ARG A 398 14.36 -24.00 0.38
CA ARG A 398 13.00 -23.50 0.16
C ARG A 398 12.29 -23.04 1.43
N TRP A 399 12.61 -23.63 2.58
CA TRP A 399 12.09 -23.16 3.87
C TRP A 399 12.61 -21.77 4.18
N ALA A 400 13.89 -21.48 3.89
CA ALA A 400 14.44 -20.13 4.05
C ALA A 400 13.71 -19.09 3.19
N GLY A 401 13.38 -19.46 1.94
CA GLY A 401 12.58 -18.62 1.04
C GLY A 401 11.17 -18.36 1.57
N MET A 402 10.48 -19.41 2.01
CA MET A 402 9.13 -19.30 2.59
C MET A 402 9.15 -18.41 3.84
N VAL A 403 10.10 -18.64 4.77
CA VAL A 403 10.24 -17.83 5.99
C VAL A 403 10.50 -16.37 5.66
N ALA A 404 11.39 -16.05 4.70
CA ALA A 404 11.65 -14.67 4.31
C ALA A 404 10.39 -13.96 3.82
N VAL A 405 9.55 -14.66 3.04
CA VAL A 405 8.26 -14.14 2.56
C VAL A 405 7.25 -13.99 3.69
N LEU A 406 7.17 -14.95 4.61
CA LEU A 406 6.30 -14.88 5.79
C LEU A 406 6.66 -13.69 6.68
N ILE A 407 7.95 -13.52 6.99
CA ILE A 407 8.43 -12.45 7.87
C ILE A 407 8.24 -11.08 7.20
N GLY A 408 8.67 -10.92 5.94
CA GLY A 408 8.50 -9.66 5.23
C GLY A 408 7.04 -9.31 4.92
N GLY A 409 6.19 -10.32 4.75
CA GLY A 409 4.78 -10.15 4.39
C GLY A 409 3.87 -9.91 5.58
N LEU A 410 4.03 -10.69 6.65
CA LEU A 410 3.06 -10.80 7.74
C LEU A 410 3.71 -10.61 9.13
N GLY A 411 5.03 -10.72 9.24
CA GLY A 411 5.77 -10.54 10.51
C GLY A 411 6.22 -9.11 10.77
N SER A 412 6.65 -8.39 9.73
CA SER A 412 7.07 -6.98 9.82
C SER A 412 5.90 -6.03 9.52
N PRO A 413 5.82 -4.86 10.19
CA PRO A 413 4.90 -3.79 9.78
C PRO A 413 5.18 -3.29 8.35
N MET A 414 6.44 -3.36 7.91
CA MET A 414 6.85 -2.99 6.55
C MET A 414 6.92 -4.23 5.66
N PRO A 415 6.48 -4.16 4.39
CA PRO A 415 6.01 -2.96 3.69
C PRO A 415 4.51 -2.70 3.85
N ALA A 416 3.75 -3.51 4.59
CA ALA A 416 2.29 -3.40 4.71
C ALA A 416 1.82 -1.96 5.04
N PHE A 417 2.52 -1.28 5.95
CA PHE A 417 2.20 0.06 6.42
C PHE A 417 2.28 1.16 5.34
N TYR A 418 2.91 0.89 4.19
CA TYR A 418 2.95 1.83 3.06
C TYR A 418 1.55 2.21 2.55
N VAL A 419 0.53 1.39 2.82
CA VAL A 419 -0.87 1.73 2.54
C VAL A 419 -1.28 3.07 3.19
N ASN A 420 -0.79 3.37 4.39
CA ASN A 420 -1.13 4.58 5.13
C ASN A 420 -0.43 5.81 4.56
N TRP A 421 0.81 5.68 4.11
CA TRP A 421 1.61 6.85 3.71
C TRP A 421 1.57 7.17 2.23
N GLY A 422 1.12 6.25 1.37
CA GLY A 422 1.20 6.43 -0.07
C GLY A 422 2.61 6.41 -0.63
N ARG A 423 3.60 5.88 0.12
CA ARG A 423 5.05 5.82 -0.24
C ARG A 423 5.36 4.84 -1.39
N TYR A 424 4.50 4.79 -2.38
CA TYR A 424 4.43 3.73 -3.37
C TYR A 424 5.55 3.76 -4.40
N ALA A 425 6.14 4.93 -4.70
CA ALA A 425 7.33 4.98 -5.53
C ALA A 425 8.51 4.21 -4.92
N GLN A 426 8.77 4.43 -3.63
CA GLN A 426 9.80 3.68 -2.90
C GLN A 426 9.47 2.19 -2.87
N LEU A 427 8.20 1.83 -2.65
CA LEU A 427 7.72 0.45 -2.67
C LEU A 427 7.94 -0.23 -4.04
N ALA A 428 7.65 0.46 -5.15
CA ALA A 428 7.89 -0.04 -6.50
C ALA A 428 9.40 -0.27 -6.75
N GLY A 429 10.24 0.66 -6.29
CA GLY A 429 11.68 0.49 -6.28
C GLY A 429 12.14 -0.76 -5.50
N GLN A 430 11.58 -0.96 -4.31
CA GLN A 430 11.86 -2.11 -3.45
C GLN A 430 11.32 -3.43 -4.02
N ALA A 431 10.29 -3.42 -4.86
CA ALA A 431 9.79 -4.61 -5.52
C ALA A 431 10.69 -5.07 -6.67
N VAL A 432 11.31 -4.12 -7.37
CA VAL A 432 12.25 -4.41 -8.46
C VAL A 432 13.65 -4.77 -7.92
N LEU A 433 14.08 -4.15 -6.82
CA LEU A 433 15.44 -4.29 -6.27
C LEU A 433 15.88 -5.75 -6.05
N PRO A 434 15.13 -6.64 -5.37
CA PRO A 434 15.56 -8.01 -5.17
C PRO A 434 15.77 -8.80 -6.47
N ALA A 435 14.95 -8.54 -7.50
CA ALA A 435 15.12 -9.17 -8.81
C ALA A 435 16.41 -8.66 -9.50
N PHE A 436 16.69 -7.36 -9.41
CA PHE A 436 17.97 -6.79 -9.85
C PHE A 436 19.16 -7.44 -9.13
N LEU A 437 19.12 -7.52 -7.80
CA LEU A 437 20.20 -8.12 -7.01
C LEU A 437 20.39 -9.60 -7.33
N TRP A 438 19.30 -10.34 -7.53
CA TRP A 438 19.38 -11.75 -7.94
C TRP A 438 20.03 -11.89 -9.33
N LEU A 439 19.61 -11.10 -10.32
CA LEU A 439 20.20 -11.09 -11.67
C LEU A 439 21.67 -10.69 -11.66
N LEU A 440 22.03 -9.68 -10.84
CA LEU A 440 23.39 -9.23 -10.63
C LEU A 440 24.28 -10.37 -10.12
N VAL A 441 23.84 -11.14 -9.12
CA VAL A 441 24.67 -12.25 -8.64
C VAL A 441 24.70 -13.38 -9.68
N LYS A 442 23.57 -13.69 -10.32
CA LYS A 442 23.48 -14.75 -11.33
C LYS A 442 24.26 -14.49 -12.60
N MET A 443 24.50 -13.25 -13.01
CA MET A 443 25.33 -13.00 -14.20
C MET A 443 26.78 -13.47 -14.02
N THR A 444 27.25 -13.58 -12.76
CA THR A 444 28.58 -14.11 -12.46
C THR A 444 28.60 -15.64 -12.29
N GLU A 445 27.44 -16.23 -11.98
CA GLU A 445 27.24 -17.67 -11.73
C GLU A 445 26.62 -18.39 -12.95
N GLY A 446 27.31 -19.35 -13.56
CA GLY A 446 26.74 -20.20 -14.65
C GLY A 446 27.24 -19.89 -16.06
N GLY A 447 26.59 -20.46 -17.09
CA GLY A 447 27.12 -20.53 -18.47
C GLY A 447 26.74 -19.37 -19.42
N HIS A 448 25.53 -18.79 -19.32
CA HIS A 448 25.02 -17.78 -20.27
C HIS A 448 25.05 -16.37 -19.65
N LYS A 449 26.22 -15.73 -19.64
CA LYS A 449 26.44 -14.52 -18.81
C LYS A 449 26.00 -13.20 -19.44
N TRP A 450 26.15 -13.03 -20.75
CA TRP A 450 25.89 -11.76 -21.43
C TRP A 450 24.40 -11.39 -21.54
N PRO A 451 23.48 -12.30 -21.95
CA PRO A 451 22.06 -11.97 -21.97
C PRO A 451 21.50 -11.65 -20.58
N ILE A 452 22.03 -12.29 -19.53
CA ILE A 452 21.70 -11.95 -18.15
C ILE A 452 22.20 -10.54 -17.81
N ALA A 453 23.43 -10.18 -18.16
CA ALA A 453 23.94 -8.81 -17.92
C ALA A 453 23.13 -7.72 -18.64
N VAL A 454 22.68 -7.97 -19.87
CA VAL A 454 21.77 -7.05 -20.59
C VAL A 454 20.43 -6.93 -19.85
N LEU A 455 19.83 -8.05 -19.43
CA LEU A 455 18.60 -8.01 -18.64
C LEU A 455 18.80 -7.30 -17.29
N THR A 456 19.95 -7.53 -16.62
CA THR A 456 20.31 -6.81 -15.38
C THR A 456 20.35 -5.30 -15.63
N GLY A 457 20.89 -4.86 -16.78
CA GLY A 457 20.91 -3.44 -17.17
C GLY A 457 19.52 -2.86 -17.43
N ILE A 458 18.63 -3.63 -18.09
CA ILE A 458 17.22 -3.27 -18.27
C ILE A 458 16.53 -3.10 -16.91
N VAL A 459 16.67 -4.09 -16.02
CA VAL A 459 16.05 -4.03 -14.69
C VAL A 459 16.63 -2.90 -13.85
N ALA A 460 17.94 -2.61 -13.96
CA ALA A 460 18.57 -1.48 -13.29
C ALA A 460 18.00 -0.13 -13.75
N ALA A 461 17.79 0.05 -15.06
CA ALA A 461 17.19 1.25 -15.61
C ALA A 461 15.74 1.42 -15.14
N GLY A 462 14.91 0.38 -15.25
CA GLY A 462 13.53 0.41 -14.78
C GLY A 462 13.41 0.67 -13.27
N MET A 463 14.25 0.04 -12.45
CA MET A 463 14.34 0.29 -11.01
C MET A 463 14.68 1.76 -10.70
N SER A 464 15.58 2.35 -11.47
CA SER A 464 15.98 3.76 -11.33
C SER A 464 14.81 4.70 -11.65
N LEU A 465 14.01 4.39 -12.68
CA LEU A 465 12.80 5.16 -13.02
C LEU A 465 11.66 4.99 -12.01
N CYS A 466 11.58 3.85 -11.31
CA CYS A 466 10.66 3.66 -10.18
C CYS A 466 11.00 4.59 -9.02
N TYR A 467 12.27 4.67 -8.64
CA TYR A 467 12.69 5.52 -7.53
C TYR A 467 14.19 5.85 -7.58
N TYR A 468 14.52 7.14 -7.65
CA TYR A 468 15.90 7.62 -7.81
C TYR A 468 16.85 7.27 -6.65
N ARG A 469 16.34 6.86 -5.49
CA ARG A 469 17.19 6.41 -4.38
C ARG A 469 17.64 4.94 -4.52
N MET A 470 16.93 4.11 -5.28
CA MET A 470 17.24 2.67 -5.37
C MET A 470 18.63 2.33 -5.94
N PRO A 471 19.20 3.08 -6.89
CA PRO A 471 20.58 2.87 -7.33
C PRO A 471 21.58 2.91 -6.17
N PHE A 472 21.39 3.78 -5.16
CA PHE A 472 22.27 3.82 -3.99
C PHE A 472 22.13 2.57 -3.11
N TYR A 473 20.92 1.99 -3.02
CA TYR A 473 20.68 0.75 -2.28
C TYR A 473 21.35 -0.43 -2.98
N ALA A 474 21.26 -0.46 -4.30
CA ALA A 474 21.95 -1.42 -5.15
C ALA A 474 23.48 -1.29 -5.03
N LEU A 475 24.03 -0.07 -5.09
CA LEU A 475 25.47 0.18 -4.93
C LEU A 475 25.98 -0.26 -3.55
N ALA A 476 25.22 0.01 -2.49
CA ALA A 476 25.53 -0.46 -1.14
C ALA A 476 25.57 -2.01 -1.03
N PHE A 477 24.88 -2.75 -1.90
CA PHE A 477 24.97 -4.21 -1.99
C PHE A 477 26.12 -4.67 -2.90
N ILE A 478 26.31 -4.00 -4.04
CA ILE A 478 27.34 -4.35 -5.03
C ILE A 478 28.73 -4.33 -4.37
N ILE A 479 29.01 -3.33 -3.53
CA ILE A 479 30.32 -3.17 -2.88
C ILE A 479 30.68 -4.41 -2.01
N PRO A 480 29.88 -4.82 -1.00
CA PRO A 480 30.17 -6.02 -0.22
C PRO A 480 30.18 -7.30 -1.06
N TRP A 481 29.27 -7.42 -2.03
CA TRP A 481 29.24 -8.57 -2.92
C TRP A 481 30.55 -8.71 -3.72
N LEU A 482 31.09 -7.61 -4.23
CA LEU A 482 32.38 -7.58 -4.91
C LEU A 482 33.51 -7.99 -3.96
N LEU A 483 33.57 -7.41 -2.76
CA LEU A 483 34.64 -7.65 -1.78
C LEU A 483 34.66 -9.09 -1.24
N VAL A 484 33.49 -9.63 -0.91
CA VAL A 484 33.39 -10.93 -0.21
C VAL A 484 33.34 -12.11 -1.19
N LYS A 485 32.83 -11.90 -2.41
CA LYS A 485 32.56 -13.00 -3.35
C LYS A 485 33.35 -12.89 -4.65
N VAL A 486 33.27 -11.76 -5.36
CA VAL A 486 33.83 -11.65 -6.72
C VAL A 486 35.35 -11.51 -6.71
N LEU A 487 35.89 -10.59 -5.90
CA LEU A 487 37.33 -10.32 -5.83
C LEU A 487 38.14 -11.55 -5.37
N PRO A 488 37.73 -12.30 -4.32
CA PRO A 488 38.44 -13.51 -3.92
C PRO A 488 38.42 -14.62 -5.00
N GLN A 489 37.34 -14.71 -5.78
CA GLN A 489 37.17 -15.76 -6.78
C GLN A 489 37.87 -15.45 -8.11
N TYR A 490 37.83 -14.19 -8.56
CA TYR A 490 38.27 -13.81 -9.90
C TYR A 490 39.47 -12.86 -9.93
N GLY A 491 39.83 -12.23 -8.81
CA GLY A 491 40.87 -11.21 -8.72
C GLY A 491 40.63 -9.98 -9.60
N LEU A 492 41.44 -8.93 -9.40
CA LEU A 492 41.41 -7.76 -10.29
C LEU A 492 42.12 -8.04 -11.64
N ARG A 493 43.17 -8.86 -11.61
CA ARG A 493 44.03 -9.14 -12.79
C ARG A 493 43.84 -10.54 -13.39
N LYS A 494 43.19 -11.47 -12.67
CA LYS A 494 43.09 -12.88 -13.14
C LYS A 494 41.95 -13.10 -14.14
N SER A 495 40.91 -12.25 -14.15
CA SER A 495 39.81 -12.33 -15.13
C SER A 495 39.11 -10.99 -15.30
N TRP A 496 39.00 -10.51 -16.55
CA TRP A 496 38.27 -9.28 -16.89
C TRP A 496 36.75 -9.49 -17.00
N LYS A 497 36.29 -10.74 -17.09
CA LYS A 497 34.88 -11.08 -17.39
C LYS A 497 33.86 -10.46 -16.42
N PRO A 498 33.97 -10.58 -15.07
CA PRO A 498 32.97 -9.99 -14.19
C PRO A 498 32.93 -8.45 -14.31
N TRP A 499 34.08 -7.82 -14.53
CA TRP A 499 34.18 -6.38 -14.76
C TRP A 499 33.54 -5.97 -16.08
N GLY A 500 33.75 -6.74 -17.15
CA GLY A 500 33.09 -6.54 -18.44
C GLY A 500 31.56 -6.69 -18.37
N LEU A 501 31.06 -7.65 -17.59
CA LEU A 501 29.61 -7.83 -17.38
C LEU A 501 29.00 -6.68 -16.56
N LEU A 502 29.71 -6.19 -15.54
CA LEU A 502 29.29 -5.03 -14.77
C LEU A 502 29.31 -3.75 -15.62
N ALA A 503 30.36 -3.55 -16.41
CA ALA A 503 30.45 -2.44 -17.35
C ALA A 503 29.30 -2.50 -18.37
N ALA A 504 29.02 -3.68 -18.94
CA ALA A 504 27.90 -3.86 -19.86
C ALA A 504 26.54 -3.59 -19.22
N THR A 505 26.34 -4.07 -17.98
CA THR A 505 25.13 -3.76 -17.20
C THR A 505 24.96 -2.25 -17.04
N GLY A 506 26.03 -1.54 -16.65
CA GLY A 506 26.04 -0.09 -16.50
C GLY A 506 25.81 0.66 -17.81
N MET A 507 26.43 0.23 -18.90
CA MET A 507 26.26 0.82 -20.23
C MET A 507 24.83 0.65 -20.76
N VAL A 508 24.25 -0.54 -20.63
CA VAL A 508 22.85 -0.80 -21.01
C VAL A 508 21.91 0.07 -20.18
N ALA A 509 22.12 0.14 -18.86
CA ALA A 509 21.29 0.97 -17.99
C ALA A 509 21.40 2.46 -18.35
N ALA A 510 22.62 2.96 -18.57
CA ALA A 510 22.87 4.35 -18.96
C ALA A 510 22.23 4.68 -20.31
N PHE A 511 22.35 3.80 -21.30
CA PHE A 511 21.70 3.96 -22.61
C PHE A 511 20.18 4.03 -22.48
N LEU A 512 19.58 3.14 -21.69
CA LEU A 512 18.13 3.10 -21.50
C LEU A 512 17.57 4.31 -20.75
N LEU A 513 18.39 4.97 -19.93
CA LEU A 513 18.04 6.19 -19.22
C LEU A 513 18.38 7.47 -19.99
N LEU A 514 19.11 7.37 -21.10
CA LEU A 514 19.58 8.52 -21.87
C LEU A 514 18.43 9.45 -22.30
N PRO A 515 17.26 8.96 -22.79
CA PRO A 515 16.14 9.83 -23.13
C PRO A 515 15.59 10.65 -21.96
N TRP A 516 15.81 10.20 -20.73
CA TRP A 516 15.31 10.85 -19.52
C TRP A 516 16.28 11.89 -18.95
N ALA A 517 17.57 11.82 -19.33
CA ALA A 517 18.60 12.71 -18.79
C ALA A 517 18.29 14.21 -19.00
N PRO A 518 17.77 14.68 -20.17
CA PRO A 518 17.43 16.08 -20.36
C PRO A 518 16.35 16.57 -19.39
N ASN A 519 15.31 15.78 -19.14
CA ASN A 519 14.23 16.12 -18.21
C ASN A 519 14.77 16.38 -16.80
N VAL A 520 15.59 15.46 -16.28
CA VAL A 520 16.18 15.61 -14.94
C VAL A 520 17.11 16.83 -14.90
N ALA A 521 17.92 17.03 -15.95
CA ALA A 521 18.87 18.14 -16.04
C ALA A 521 18.21 19.52 -16.12
N SER A 522 17.04 19.63 -16.78
CA SER A 522 16.31 20.90 -16.93
C SER A 522 15.50 21.31 -15.69
N GLY A 523 15.24 20.39 -14.76
CA GLY A 523 14.43 20.68 -13.57
C GLY A 523 15.22 21.17 -12.35
N LYS A 524 14.48 21.62 -11.34
CA LYS A 524 15.07 22.01 -10.04
C LYS A 524 15.74 20.82 -9.33
N LEU A 525 15.34 19.58 -9.65
CA LEU A 525 15.97 18.36 -9.14
C LEU A 525 17.48 18.31 -9.42
N ALA A 526 17.92 18.51 -10.67
CA ALA A 526 19.35 18.53 -10.98
C ALA A 526 20.11 19.63 -10.24
N SER A 527 19.51 20.82 -10.13
CA SER A 527 20.12 21.93 -9.37
C SER A 527 20.30 21.57 -7.89
N GLY A 528 19.41 20.77 -7.31
CA GLY A 528 19.53 20.29 -5.94
C GLY A 528 20.57 19.17 -5.77
N PHE A 529 20.79 18.30 -6.78
CA PHE A 529 21.92 17.35 -6.81
C PHE A 529 23.27 18.06 -6.72
N VAL A 530 23.43 19.16 -7.47
CA VAL A 530 24.64 19.98 -7.44
C VAL A 530 24.75 20.79 -6.15
N ARG A 531 23.68 21.49 -5.74
CA ARG A 531 23.67 22.29 -4.49
C ARG A 531 24.00 21.47 -3.25
N THR A 532 23.57 20.21 -3.20
CA THR A 532 23.84 19.34 -2.05
C THR A 532 25.31 18.89 -1.98
N ALA A 533 25.99 18.78 -3.13
CA ALA A 533 27.43 18.49 -3.18
C ALA A 533 28.29 19.72 -2.84
N VAL A 534 27.76 20.94 -3.07
CA VAL A 534 28.46 22.21 -2.83
C VAL A 534 28.14 22.81 -1.44
N SER A 535 27.00 22.49 -0.83
CA SER A 535 26.65 22.97 0.52
C SER A 535 27.48 22.27 1.59
N SER A 536 28.19 23.01 2.43
CA SER A 536 28.82 22.49 3.65
C SER A 536 27.75 22.08 4.66
N SER A 537 27.34 20.81 4.64
CA SER A 537 26.38 20.31 5.62
C SER A 537 27.04 20.20 7.00
N THR A 538 26.49 20.89 7.99
CA THR A 538 26.94 20.76 9.37
C THR A 538 26.76 19.32 9.85
N VAL A 539 27.74 18.78 10.58
CA VAL A 539 27.67 17.47 11.24
C VAL A 539 26.37 17.32 12.05
N GLN A 540 25.88 18.42 12.65
CA GLN A 540 24.63 18.46 13.40
C GLN A 540 23.39 18.04 12.60
N TRP A 541 23.26 18.45 11.33
CA TRP A 541 22.13 18.05 10.48
C TRP A 541 22.15 16.55 10.17
N VAL A 542 23.34 16.00 9.99
CA VAL A 542 23.52 14.55 9.79
C VAL A 542 23.15 13.83 11.07
N LEU A 543 23.69 14.24 12.23
CA LEU A 543 23.35 13.64 13.53
C LEU A 543 21.86 13.73 13.87
N GLN A 544 21.19 14.83 13.52
CA GLN A 544 19.75 14.98 13.70
C GLN A 544 18.96 13.96 12.88
N ASP A 545 19.33 13.74 11.62
CA ASP A 545 18.72 12.70 10.77
C ASP A 545 18.97 11.29 11.35
N TYR A 546 20.14 11.04 11.97
CA TYR A 546 20.42 9.76 12.63
C TYR A 546 19.58 9.52 13.90
N ARG A 547 18.95 10.54 14.50
CA ARG A 547 18.11 10.34 15.70
C ARG A 547 16.94 9.40 15.44
N ILE A 548 16.45 9.32 14.20
CA ILE A 548 15.35 8.43 13.82
C ILE A 548 15.67 6.94 14.02
N TRP A 549 16.95 6.56 14.07
CA TRP A 549 17.34 5.18 14.41
C TRP A 549 16.93 4.76 15.83
N LYS A 550 16.65 5.72 16.73
CA LYS A 550 16.05 5.42 18.04
C LYS A 550 14.66 4.80 17.93
N GLU A 551 13.97 5.04 16.81
CA GLU A 551 12.63 4.53 16.50
C GLU A 551 12.68 3.29 15.58
N VAL A 552 13.85 2.63 15.45
CA VAL A 552 13.98 1.43 14.61
C VAL A 552 12.94 0.35 14.96
N THR A 553 12.55 0.24 16.23
CA THR A 553 11.55 -0.70 16.73
C THR A 553 10.13 -0.45 16.20
N SER A 554 9.84 0.78 15.76
CA SER A 554 8.58 1.15 15.10
C SER A 554 8.49 0.59 13.69
N PHE A 555 9.62 0.38 13.02
CA PHE A 555 9.70 -0.14 11.64
C PHE A 555 10.00 -1.64 11.60
N LEU A 556 10.76 -2.15 12.57
CA LEU A 556 11.11 -3.56 12.71
C LEU A 556 11.08 -3.93 14.19
N SER A 557 10.17 -4.82 14.59
CA SER A 557 9.98 -5.15 16.01
C SER A 557 11.25 -5.73 16.65
N ALA A 558 11.41 -5.52 17.97
CA ALA A 558 12.58 -6.00 18.71
C ALA A 558 12.88 -7.50 18.51
N PRO A 559 11.88 -8.42 18.50
CA PRO A 559 12.13 -9.83 18.20
C PRO A 559 12.76 -10.05 16.81
N LEU A 560 12.31 -9.31 15.78
CA LEU A 560 12.87 -9.43 14.43
C LEU A 560 14.30 -8.89 14.35
N ILE A 561 14.61 -7.82 15.08
CA ILE A 561 15.98 -7.31 15.21
C ILE A 561 16.88 -8.39 15.84
N ILE A 562 16.45 -8.97 16.97
CA ILE A 562 17.21 -10.01 17.69
C ILE A 562 17.45 -11.23 16.79
N LEU A 563 16.42 -11.72 16.10
CA LEU A 563 16.55 -12.85 15.19
C LEU A 563 17.45 -12.54 13.99
N SER A 564 17.41 -11.30 13.47
CA SER A 564 18.30 -10.86 12.38
C SER A 564 19.76 -10.84 12.83
N LEU A 565 20.04 -10.33 14.04
CA LEU A 565 21.37 -10.31 14.64
C LEU A 565 21.88 -11.72 14.94
N ALA A 566 21.00 -12.62 15.42
CA ALA A 566 21.33 -14.04 15.61
C ALA A 566 21.68 -14.72 14.29
N GLY A 567 20.90 -14.45 13.22
CA GLY A 567 21.17 -14.94 11.87
C GLY A 567 22.50 -14.44 11.33
N LEU A 568 22.80 -13.15 11.51
CA LEU A 568 24.09 -12.58 11.12
C LEU A 568 25.26 -13.20 11.90
N THR A 569 25.12 -13.32 13.22
CA THR A 569 26.14 -13.90 14.10
C THR A 569 26.42 -15.36 13.73
N MET A 570 25.38 -16.18 13.59
CA MET A 570 25.53 -17.57 13.16
C MET A 570 26.13 -17.66 11.75
N GLY A 571 25.76 -16.76 10.84
CA GLY A 571 26.34 -16.68 9.49
C GLY A 571 27.83 -16.34 9.49
N LEU A 572 28.27 -15.45 10.39
CA LEU A 572 29.69 -15.13 10.60
C LEU A 572 30.44 -16.34 11.16
N VAL A 573 29.90 -17.01 12.18
CA VAL A 573 30.49 -18.22 12.78
C VAL A 573 30.64 -19.33 11.74
N ARG A 574 29.62 -19.53 10.90
CA ARG A 574 29.64 -20.52 9.80
C ARG A 574 30.35 -20.04 8.53
N ARG A 575 30.90 -18.83 8.53
CA ARG A 575 31.59 -18.20 7.39
C ARG A 575 30.75 -18.20 6.10
N SER A 576 29.43 -18.03 6.24
CA SER A 576 28.50 -17.97 5.12
C SER A 576 28.68 -16.65 4.36
N ARG A 577 29.41 -16.69 3.24
CA ARG A 577 29.69 -15.50 2.40
C ARG A 577 28.43 -14.72 2.03
N PRO A 578 27.31 -15.33 1.59
CA PRO A 578 26.09 -14.58 1.29
C PRO A 578 25.53 -13.81 2.49
N VAL A 579 25.55 -14.41 3.69
CA VAL A 579 25.06 -13.75 4.92
C VAL A 579 25.96 -12.57 5.30
N ILE A 580 27.28 -12.73 5.16
CA ILE A 580 28.25 -11.65 5.38
C ILE A 580 27.99 -10.47 4.44
N VAL A 581 27.71 -10.75 3.16
CA VAL A 581 27.32 -9.72 2.19
C VAL A 581 26.08 -8.95 2.66
N ILE A 582 25.04 -9.64 3.14
CA ILE A 582 23.83 -8.99 3.67
C ILE A 582 24.14 -8.15 4.90
N GLY A 583 24.94 -8.64 5.85
CA GLY A 583 25.34 -7.88 7.04
C GLY A 583 26.11 -6.59 6.69
N MET A 584 27.10 -6.70 5.79
CA MET A 584 27.84 -5.54 5.31
C MET A 584 26.97 -4.58 4.49
N TRP A 585 25.98 -5.09 3.75
CA TRP A 585 25.02 -4.26 3.02
C TRP A 585 24.22 -3.38 3.98
N VAL A 586 23.72 -3.93 5.10
CA VAL A 586 23.02 -3.14 6.13
C VAL A 586 23.90 -2.04 6.71
N LEU A 587 25.17 -2.34 7.01
CA LEU A 587 26.13 -1.35 7.53
C LEU A 587 26.37 -0.21 6.54
N LEU A 588 26.55 -0.54 5.25
CA LEU A 588 26.73 0.47 4.20
C LEU A 588 25.47 1.29 3.96
N LEU A 589 24.29 0.66 3.96
CA LEU A 589 23.02 1.39 3.89
C LEU A 589 22.92 2.41 5.03
N ALA A 590 23.19 1.99 6.27
CA ALA A 590 23.17 2.88 7.43
C ALA A 590 24.22 4.00 7.35
N SER A 591 25.29 3.83 6.57
CA SER A 591 26.34 4.83 6.37
C SER A 591 26.10 5.79 5.19
N LEU A 592 25.12 5.53 4.32
CA LEU A 592 24.88 6.35 3.12
C LEU A 592 24.63 7.83 3.47
N ARG A 593 23.88 8.11 4.55
CA ARG A 593 23.61 9.48 4.98
C ARG A 593 24.89 10.21 5.41
N ALA A 594 25.79 9.54 6.11
CA ALA A 594 27.07 10.10 6.53
C ALA A 594 27.97 10.44 5.34
N GLY A 595 27.81 9.76 4.19
CA GLY A 595 28.52 10.07 2.94
C GLY A 595 28.28 11.50 2.42
N ARG A 596 27.25 12.20 2.90
CA ARG A 596 27.06 13.64 2.63
C ARG A 596 28.22 14.49 3.15
N LEU A 597 28.86 14.11 4.26
CA LEU A 597 30.03 14.80 4.83
C LEU A 597 31.26 14.70 3.90
N LEU A 598 31.27 13.69 3.02
CA LEU A 598 32.31 13.48 2.02
C LEU A 598 31.99 14.15 0.68
N HIS A 599 30.92 14.97 0.61
CA HIS A 599 30.47 15.68 -0.59
C HIS A 599 30.20 14.76 -1.79
N ILE A 600 29.82 13.50 -1.56
CA ILE A 600 29.48 12.56 -2.63
C ILE A 600 28.15 13.00 -3.28
N PRO A 601 28.12 13.28 -4.60
CA PRO A 601 26.92 13.72 -5.28
C PRO A 601 25.73 12.77 -5.08
N GLY A 602 24.56 13.33 -4.80
CA GLY A 602 23.30 12.59 -4.62
C GLY A 602 23.08 11.95 -3.25
N LEU A 603 24.12 11.68 -2.45
CA LEU A 603 23.94 11.06 -1.12
C LEU A 603 23.18 11.94 -0.13
N GLY A 604 23.18 13.26 -0.31
CA GLY A 604 22.37 14.13 0.56
C GLY A 604 20.85 14.06 0.31
N TYR A 605 20.41 13.38 -0.76
CA TYR A 605 19.01 13.01 -0.95
C TYR A 605 18.61 11.74 -0.20
N ILE A 606 19.55 10.95 0.29
CA ILE A 606 19.26 9.80 1.14
C ILE A 606 18.94 10.29 2.55
N GLN A 607 17.89 9.71 3.13
CA GLN A 607 17.44 9.96 4.50
C GLN A 607 17.41 8.64 5.25
N ASN A 608 17.78 8.65 6.53
CA ASN A 608 17.73 7.44 7.35
C ASN A 608 16.31 6.86 7.46
N PHE A 609 15.27 7.70 7.45
CA PHE A 609 13.87 7.26 7.36
C PHE A 609 13.63 6.30 6.20
N ALA A 610 14.09 6.65 4.99
CA ALA A 610 13.93 5.81 3.81
C ALA A 610 14.67 4.48 3.92
N ILE A 611 15.79 4.45 4.65
CA ILE A 611 16.55 3.22 4.91
C ILE A 611 15.78 2.34 5.92
N LEU A 612 15.29 2.92 7.01
CA LEU A 612 14.54 2.20 8.06
C LEU A 612 13.32 1.47 7.49
N ILE A 613 12.54 2.12 6.64
CA ILE A 613 11.34 1.52 6.02
C ILE A 613 11.66 0.48 4.93
N ALA A 614 12.94 0.25 4.63
CA ALA A 614 13.43 -0.82 3.75
C ALA A 614 14.13 -1.97 4.52
N LEU A 615 14.35 -1.84 5.83
CA LEU A 615 15.09 -2.83 6.63
C LEU A 615 14.41 -4.19 6.72
N TYR A 616 13.10 -4.26 6.45
CA TYR A 616 12.39 -5.54 6.36
C TYR A 616 13.02 -6.47 5.31
N ILE A 617 13.65 -5.93 4.25
CA ILE A 617 14.31 -6.71 3.19
C ILE A 617 15.49 -7.51 3.78
N PRO A 618 16.59 -6.89 4.26
CA PRO A 618 17.71 -7.64 4.82
C PRO A 618 17.33 -8.45 6.07
N ALA A 619 16.45 -7.94 6.93
CA ALA A 619 15.99 -8.66 8.11
C ALA A 619 15.31 -9.99 7.73
N SER A 620 14.40 -9.96 6.74
CA SER A 620 13.71 -11.16 6.27
C SER A 620 14.67 -12.18 5.66
N LEU A 621 15.72 -11.74 4.96
CA LEU A 621 16.75 -12.62 4.40
C LEU A 621 17.59 -13.30 5.50
N LEU A 622 18.00 -12.54 6.52
CA LEU A 622 18.80 -13.06 7.64
C LEU A 622 18.00 -14.04 8.50
N ILE A 623 16.74 -13.70 8.82
CA ILE A 623 15.83 -14.57 9.58
C ILE A 623 15.46 -15.81 8.77
N GLY A 624 15.17 -15.64 7.47
CA GLY A 624 14.91 -16.73 6.54
C GLY A 624 16.09 -17.71 6.50
N TRP A 625 17.31 -17.21 6.36
CA TRP A 625 18.50 -18.04 6.40
C TRP A 625 18.67 -18.77 7.74
N LEU A 626 18.54 -18.06 8.87
CA LEU A 626 18.67 -18.64 10.22
C LEU A 626 17.70 -19.81 10.43
N LEU A 627 16.41 -19.56 10.22
CA LEU A 627 15.39 -20.59 10.43
C LEU A 627 15.47 -21.70 9.38
N GLY A 628 15.84 -21.38 8.14
CA GLY A 628 16.06 -22.38 7.09
C GLY A 628 17.15 -23.39 7.46
N VAL A 629 18.28 -22.90 7.98
CA VAL A 629 19.39 -23.76 8.45
C VAL A 629 18.95 -24.61 9.65
N LEU A 630 18.27 -24.02 10.64
CA LEU A 630 17.80 -24.77 11.81
C LEU A 630 16.78 -25.85 11.44
N ILE A 631 15.84 -25.54 10.54
CA ILE A 631 14.85 -26.50 10.03
C ILE A 631 15.54 -27.65 9.30
N GLU A 632 16.52 -27.35 8.45
CA GLU A 632 17.27 -28.36 7.72
C GLU A 632 18.05 -29.29 8.65
N GLU A 633 18.67 -28.75 9.70
CA GLU A 633 19.36 -29.55 10.72
C GLU A 633 18.42 -30.46 11.50
N ILE A 634 17.24 -29.95 11.89
CA ILE A 634 16.22 -30.75 12.58
C ILE A 634 15.70 -31.86 11.66
N LEU A 635 15.39 -31.52 10.39
CA LEU A 635 14.92 -32.49 9.40
C LEU A 635 15.96 -33.59 9.15
N ASN A 636 17.25 -33.25 9.09
CA ASN A 636 18.32 -34.22 8.93
C ASN A 636 18.45 -35.15 10.16
N LYS A 637 18.15 -34.67 11.37
CA LYS A 637 18.14 -35.49 12.60
C LYS A 637 16.91 -36.39 12.73
N VAL A 638 15.73 -35.90 12.36
CA VAL A 638 14.43 -36.59 12.54
C VAL A 638 14.09 -37.48 11.32
N GLY A 639 14.99 -37.60 10.34
CA GLY A 639 14.84 -38.50 9.19
C GLY A 639 13.90 -37.99 8.10
N LYS A 640 13.91 -36.67 7.83
CA LYS A 640 13.15 -35.98 6.78
C LYS A 640 11.69 -36.46 6.62
N SER A 641 11.06 -36.80 7.75
CA SER A 641 9.72 -37.34 7.76
C SER A 641 8.72 -36.34 7.15
N SER A 642 7.90 -36.83 6.23
CA SER A 642 6.83 -36.02 5.63
C SER A 642 5.84 -35.53 6.69
N LEU A 643 5.66 -36.25 7.80
CA LEU A 643 4.77 -35.82 8.87
C LEU A 643 5.33 -34.57 9.59
N PHE A 644 6.62 -34.57 9.91
CA PHE A 644 7.25 -33.43 10.55
C PHE A 644 7.27 -32.19 9.65
N SER A 645 7.54 -32.36 8.35
CA SER A 645 7.43 -31.29 7.36
C SER A 645 6.01 -30.75 7.22
N ALA A 646 4.99 -31.60 7.35
CA ALA A 646 3.59 -31.19 7.36
C ALA A 646 3.21 -30.39 8.62
N LEU A 647 3.73 -30.80 9.79
CA LEU A 647 3.53 -30.06 11.06
C LEU A 647 4.21 -28.68 11.01
N LEU A 648 5.42 -28.60 10.47
CA LEU A 648 6.09 -27.32 10.21
C LEU A 648 5.26 -26.47 9.24
N ALA A 649 4.75 -27.06 8.16
CA ALA A 649 3.91 -26.35 7.21
C ALA A 649 2.65 -25.78 7.89
N LEU A 650 1.99 -26.58 8.74
CA LEU A 650 0.83 -26.16 9.51
C LEU A 650 1.18 -25.01 10.48
N LEU A 651 2.31 -25.09 11.19
CA LEU A 651 2.78 -24.02 12.07
C LEU A 651 2.97 -22.70 11.31
N PHE A 652 3.58 -22.75 10.12
CA PHE A 652 3.76 -21.55 9.29
C PHE A 652 2.45 -21.02 8.72
N VAL A 653 1.50 -21.87 8.37
CA VAL A 653 0.16 -21.45 7.95
C VAL A 653 -0.59 -20.78 9.10
N ILE A 654 -0.55 -21.34 10.31
CA ILE A 654 -1.12 -20.70 11.51
C ILE A 654 -0.45 -19.35 11.76
N SER A 655 0.87 -19.27 11.65
CA SER A 655 1.64 -18.02 11.79
C SER A 655 1.24 -16.99 10.74
N ALA A 656 1.00 -17.42 9.49
CA ALA A 656 0.53 -16.56 8.42
C ALA A 656 -0.87 -16.01 8.71
N ILE A 657 -1.81 -16.87 9.10
CA ILE A 657 -3.18 -16.44 9.45
C ILE A 657 -3.16 -15.46 10.63
N TRP A 658 -2.35 -15.75 11.65
CA TRP A 658 -2.18 -14.87 12.81
C TRP A 658 -1.53 -13.52 12.45
N GLY A 659 -0.48 -13.52 11.63
CA GLY A 659 0.12 -12.27 11.14
C GLY A 659 -0.85 -11.48 10.25
N GLY A 660 -1.62 -12.17 9.42
CA GLY A 660 -2.64 -11.57 8.57
C GLY A 660 -3.76 -10.90 9.36
N SER A 661 -4.27 -11.54 10.42
CA SER A 661 -5.32 -10.95 11.27
C SER A 661 -4.85 -9.67 11.96
N ARG A 662 -3.57 -9.59 12.34
CA ARG A 662 -2.98 -8.34 12.87
C ARG A 662 -2.86 -7.26 11.79
N GLN A 663 -2.45 -7.63 10.58
CA GLN A 663 -2.27 -6.68 9.49
C GLN A 663 -3.58 -6.16 8.88
N ILE A 664 -4.71 -6.83 9.07
CA ILE A 664 -6.01 -6.27 8.66
C ILE A 664 -6.32 -4.96 9.41
N ARG A 665 -5.76 -4.77 10.60
CA ARG A 665 -5.91 -3.55 11.42
C ARG A 665 -4.79 -2.53 11.21
N ILE A 666 -4.08 -2.59 10.09
CA ILE A 666 -2.91 -1.73 9.85
C ILE A 666 -3.29 -0.30 9.44
N LEU A 667 -4.52 -0.09 8.97
CA LEU A 667 -4.99 1.24 8.62
C LEU A 667 -5.07 2.12 9.85
N HIS A 668 -4.62 3.35 9.70
CA HIS A 668 -4.69 4.34 10.76
C HIS A 668 -5.52 5.53 10.27
N PRO A 669 -6.65 5.86 10.94
CA PRO A 669 -7.60 6.87 10.46
C PRO A 669 -6.99 8.24 10.20
N ALA A 670 -5.97 8.63 10.99
CA ALA A 670 -5.27 9.89 10.79
C ALA A 670 -4.63 10.06 9.40
N TYR A 671 -4.51 9.02 8.57
CA TYR A 671 -4.01 9.15 7.20
C TYR A 671 -5.11 9.19 6.12
N MET A 672 -6.39 9.02 6.50
CA MET A 672 -7.50 8.98 5.57
C MET A 672 -7.97 10.38 5.18
N MET A 673 -7.35 10.95 4.14
CA MET A 673 -7.70 12.30 3.67
C MET A 673 -9.11 12.40 3.08
N VAL A 674 -9.55 11.39 2.34
CA VAL A 674 -10.88 11.35 1.70
C VAL A 674 -11.74 10.30 2.38
N THR A 675 -12.88 10.73 2.90
CA THR A 675 -13.87 9.88 3.56
C THR A 675 -15.15 9.78 2.73
N ARG A 676 -16.13 8.99 3.17
CA ARG A 676 -17.41 8.89 2.46
C ARG A 676 -18.17 10.23 2.41
N PRO A 677 -18.30 11.00 3.51
CA PRO A 677 -18.85 12.36 3.45
C PRO A 677 -18.18 13.27 2.41
N ASP A 678 -16.84 13.24 2.33
CA ASP A 678 -16.10 14.05 1.34
C ASP A 678 -16.46 13.67 -0.09
N LYS A 679 -16.59 12.37 -0.38
CA LYS A 679 -16.96 11.90 -1.72
C LYS A 679 -18.38 12.34 -2.11
N ILE A 680 -19.32 12.32 -1.17
CA ILE A 680 -20.68 12.82 -1.38
C ILE A 680 -20.65 14.33 -1.64
N ALA A 681 -19.88 15.09 -0.86
CA ALA A 681 -19.70 16.53 -1.05
C ALA A 681 -19.08 16.84 -2.42
N MET A 682 -18.06 16.10 -2.84
CA MET A 682 -17.41 16.26 -4.15
C MET A 682 -18.35 15.96 -5.32
N GLN A 683 -19.19 14.92 -5.21
CA GLN A 683 -20.24 14.66 -6.19
C GLN A 683 -21.24 15.83 -6.26
N TRP A 684 -21.65 16.37 -5.11
CA TRP A 684 -22.52 17.54 -5.09
C TRP A 684 -21.84 18.76 -5.74
N ILE A 685 -20.56 19.02 -5.44
CA ILE A 685 -19.77 20.11 -6.01
C ILE A 685 -19.70 20.00 -7.55
N GLU A 686 -19.41 18.81 -8.07
CA GLU A 686 -19.32 18.57 -9.50
C GLU A 686 -20.61 18.93 -10.25
N HIS A 687 -21.77 18.64 -9.65
CA HIS A 687 -23.09 18.87 -10.27
C HIS A 687 -23.63 20.30 -10.06
N ASN A 688 -23.26 20.97 -8.97
CA ASN A 688 -23.90 22.23 -8.56
C ASN A 688 -23.00 23.47 -8.71
N ILE A 689 -21.68 23.30 -8.76
CA ILE A 689 -20.73 24.41 -8.78
C ILE A 689 -20.10 24.55 -10.17
N PRO A 690 -19.98 25.76 -10.76
CA PRO A 690 -19.36 25.95 -12.08
C PRO A 690 -17.91 25.47 -12.16
N GLU A 691 -17.46 24.97 -13.32
CA GLU A 691 -16.09 24.49 -13.57
C GLU A 691 -14.99 25.52 -13.28
N ARG A 692 -15.31 26.80 -13.47
CA ARG A 692 -14.41 27.93 -13.19
C ARG A 692 -14.23 28.25 -11.71
N ALA A 693 -14.95 27.58 -10.81
CA ALA A 693 -14.84 27.83 -9.39
C ALA A 693 -13.49 27.37 -8.86
N ARG A 694 -12.91 28.19 -7.98
CA ARG A 694 -11.66 27.92 -7.28
C ARG A 694 -11.91 27.86 -5.78
N PHE A 695 -11.57 26.72 -5.19
CA PHE A 695 -11.75 26.43 -3.77
C PHE A 695 -10.47 26.74 -3.00
N LEU A 696 -10.60 27.48 -1.89
CA LEU A 696 -9.59 27.47 -0.84
C LEU A 696 -9.69 26.14 -0.08
N VAL A 697 -8.55 25.49 0.06
CA VAL A 697 -8.40 24.25 0.83
C VAL A 697 -7.30 24.43 1.87
N GLU A 698 -7.48 23.79 3.03
CA GLU A 698 -6.53 23.90 4.14
C GLU A 698 -5.18 23.27 3.79
N GLY A 699 -4.10 23.85 4.31
CA GLY A 699 -2.76 23.37 4.04
C GLY A 699 -1.71 23.95 4.96
N PHE A 700 -0.53 23.33 4.97
CA PHE A 700 0.57 23.76 5.83
C PHE A 700 1.92 23.78 5.12
N LEU A 701 2.80 24.61 5.66
CA LEU A 701 4.17 24.76 5.17
C LEU A 701 5.06 23.59 5.59
N ILE A 702 5.88 23.11 4.66
CA ILE A 702 6.86 22.04 4.89
C ILE A 702 8.26 22.47 4.46
N TYR A 703 9.26 21.70 4.90
CA TYR A 703 10.69 21.93 4.60
C TYR A 703 11.18 23.34 4.97
N GLY A 704 10.63 23.90 6.06
CA GLY A 704 10.96 25.25 6.54
C GLY A 704 10.45 26.34 5.58
N GLY A 705 9.20 26.22 5.12
CA GLY A 705 8.55 27.23 4.28
C GLY A 705 9.00 27.22 2.81
N ARG A 706 9.58 26.11 2.31
CA ARG A 706 10.00 26.02 0.89
C ARG A 706 8.93 25.41 -0.02
N SER A 707 7.92 24.79 0.56
CA SER A 707 6.81 24.14 -0.13
C SER A 707 5.62 24.10 0.82
N ALA A 708 4.44 23.83 0.26
CA ALA A 708 3.21 23.58 1.01
C ALA A 708 2.60 22.23 0.60
N VAL A 709 1.69 21.72 1.43
CA VAL A 709 0.87 20.53 1.18
C VAL A 709 -0.56 20.79 1.66
N GLY A 710 -1.52 20.06 1.10
CA GLY A 710 -2.91 20.08 1.57
C GLY A 710 -3.09 19.23 2.82
N ALA A 711 -4.03 19.61 3.68
CA ALA A 711 -4.28 18.99 4.98
C ALA A 711 -5.62 18.26 5.09
N ASP A 712 -6.37 18.11 3.98
CA ASP A 712 -7.66 17.40 3.95
C ASP A 712 -8.07 16.91 2.54
N ALA A 713 -9.32 16.44 2.42
CA ALA A 713 -9.92 15.97 1.18
C ALA A 713 -9.98 17.05 0.09
N GLY A 714 -9.98 18.34 0.43
CA GLY A 714 -10.04 19.44 -0.54
C GLY A 714 -8.90 19.38 -1.56
N TRP A 715 -7.75 18.81 -1.17
CA TRP A 715 -6.62 18.60 -2.10
C TRP A 715 -6.98 17.69 -3.29
N TRP A 716 -7.99 16.83 -3.14
CA TRP A 716 -8.47 15.89 -4.16
C TRP A 716 -9.53 16.48 -5.11
N LEU A 717 -10.08 17.68 -4.84
CA LEU A 717 -11.13 18.30 -5.65
C LEU A 717 -10.84 18.35 -7.16
N PRO A 718 -9.61 18.67 -7.63
CA PRO A 718 -9.32 18.69 -9.06
C PRO A 718 -9.50 17.33 -9.74
N LEU A 719 -9.26 16.24 -9.00
CA LEU A 719 -9.35 14.88 -9.52
C LEU A 719 -10.77 14.30 -9.38
N LEU A 720 -11.42 14.54 -8.23
CA LEU A 720 -12.67 13.86 -7.87
C LEU A 720 -13.94 14.67 -8.15
N ALA A 721 -13.83 16.00 -8.27
CA ALA A 721 -14.96 16.88 -8.57
C ALA A 721 -14.73 17.77 -9.80
N HIS A 722 -13.57 17.63 -10.46
CA HIS A 722 -13.16 18.45 -11.60
C HIS A 722 -13.26 19.96 -11.33
N ARG A 723 -12.90 20.41 -10.11
CA ARG A 723 -12.84 21.84 -9.72
C ARG A 723 -11.47 22.23 -9.21
N GLN A 724 -11.06 23.44 -9.52
CA GLN A 724 -9.74 23.93 -9.11
C GLN A 724 -9.69 24.18 -7.60
N ASN A 725 -8.52 23.96 -7.01
CA ASN A 725 -8.23 24.34 -5.63
C ASN A 725 -7.00 25.25 -5.55
N THR A 726 -6.69 25.74 -4.36
CA THR A 726 -5.49 26.55 -4.09
C THR A 726 -4.21 25.74 -3.94
N MET A 727 -4.30 24.43 -3.74
CA MET A 727 -3.17 23.57 -3.40
C MET A 727 -2.79 22.62 -4.56
N PRO A 728 -1.72 22.92 -5.33
CA PRO A 728 -1.26 22.02 -6.39
C PRO A 728 -0.62 20.73 -5.81
N PRO A 729 -0.38 19.71 -6.64
CA PRO A 729 0.44 18.57 -6.25
C PRO A 729 1.83 19.03 -5.74
N GLN A 730 2.24 18.58 -4.55
CA GLN A 730 3.50 18.94 -3.91
C GLN A 730 4.73 18.55 -4.74
N TYR A 731 4.66 17.45 -5.51
CA TYR A 731 5.74 17.05 -6.41
C TYR A 731 5.97 18.10 -7.49
N ALA A 732 4.90 18.65 -8.05
CA ALA A 732 4.96 19.74 -9.01
C ALA A 732 5.50 21.01 -8.35
N LEU A 733 4.92 21.39 -7.20
CA LEU A 733 5.28 22.59 -6.45
C LEU A 733 6.77 22.67 -6.09
N PHE A 734 7.36 21.54 -5.70
CA PHE A 734 8.74 21.50 -5.22
C PHE A 734 9.77 21.31 -6.33
N ASN A 735 9.46 20.52 -7.37
CA ASN A 735 10.47 20.04 -8.32
C ASN A 735 10.36 20.66 -9.71
N GLU A 736 9.16 21.06 -10.12
CA GLU A 736 8.86 21.40 -11.50
C GLU A 736 8.94 22.91 -11.76
N THR A 737 9.03 23.26 -13.04
CA THR A 737 9.08 24.64 -13.51
C THR A 737 7.65 25.13 -13.73
N PRO A 738 7.22 26.19 -13.02
CA PRO A 738 5.89 26.74 -13.21
C PRO A 738 5.81 27.48 -14.55
N ILE A 739 4.63 27.47 -15.17
CA ILE A 739 4.34 28.26 -16.38
C ILE A 739 4.49 29.75 -16.07
N GLU A 740 4.04 30.17 -14.88
CA GLU A 740 4.24 31.51 -14.37
C GLU A 740 5.40 31.55 -13.36
N PRO A 741 6.45 32.36 -13.57
CA PRO A 741 7.69 32.31 -12.79
C PRO A 741 7.54 32.35 -11.26
N ASP A 742 6.55 33.10 -10.75
CA ASP A 742 6.33 33.28 -9.31
C ASP A 742 5.21 32.41 -8.73
N TYR A 743 4.55 31.56 -9.52
CA TYR A 743 3.40 30.77 -9.06
C TYR A 743 3.70 29.94 -7.81
N SER A 744 4.80 29.19 -7.80
CA SER A 744 5.17 28.36 -6.64
C SER A 744 5.40 29.18 -5.37
N ARG A 745 5.97 30.39 -5.51
CA ARG A 745 6.18 31.30 -4.38
C ARG A 745 4.85 31.85 -3.87
N ARG A 746 3.98 32.30 -4.78
CA ARG A 746 2.64 32.80 -4.43
C ARG A 746 1.80 31.75 -3.70
N VAL A 747 1.89 30.48 -4.09
CA VAL A 747 1.20 29.37 -3.37
C VAL A 747 1.71 29.28 -1.92
N VAL A 748 3.02 29.26 -1.72
CA VAL A 748 3.63 29.19 -0.38
C VAL A 748 3.28 30.41 0.46
N GLU A 749 3.33 31.62 -0.12
CA GLU A 749 2.94 32.87 0.53
C GLU A 749 1.45 32.89 0.90
N THR A 750 0.59 32.37 0.02
CA THR A 750 -0.87 32.26 0.26
C THR A 750 -1.13 31.38 1.48
N VAL A 751 -0.51 30.20 1.52
CA VAL A 751 -0.64 29.27 2.67
C VAL A 751 -0.09 29.91 3.94
N GLY A 752 1.11 30.51 3.89
CA GLY A 752 1.69 31.18 5.05
C GLY A 752 0.81 32.31 5.61
N LEU A 753 0.22 33.14 4.73
CA LEU A 753 -0.64 34.23 5.16
C LEU A 753 -1.91 33.72 5.86
N ILE A 754 -2.54 32.68 5.30
CA ILE A 754 -3.77 32.07 5.85
C ILE A 754 -3.49 31.32 7.14
N GLN A 755 -2.28 30.78 7.34
CA GLN A 755 -1.88 30.21 8.62
C GLN A 755 -1.65 31.25 9.72
N GLU A 756 -1.20 32.46 9.35
CA GLU A 756 -0.89 33.54 10.30
C GLU A 756 -2.10 34.42 10.64
N HIS A 757 -3.07 34.54 9.72
CA HIS A 757 -4.19 35.46 9.84
C HIS A 757 -5.52 34.71 9.71
N SER A 758 -6.53 35.13 10.47
CA SER A 758 -7.89 34.63 10.31
C SER A 758 -8.43 34.96 8.91
N ILE A 759 -9.31 34.08 8.39
CA ILE A 759 -9.84 34.19 7.03
C ILE A 759 -10.68 35.47 6.79
N ASP A 760 -11.24 36.03 7.87
CA ASP A 760 -12.03 37.26 7.89
C ASP A 760 -11.18 38.53 8.03
N SER A 761 -9.86 38.39 8.19
CA SER A 761 -8.95 39.54 8.23
C SER A 761 -8.93 40.30 6.89
N PRO A 762 -8.77 41.63 6.88
CA PRO A 762 -8.67 42.41 5.64
C PRO A 762 -7.60 41.91 4.68
N GLN A 763 -6.47 41.42 5.23
CA GLN A 763 -5.36 40.85 4.48
C GLN A 763 -5.74 39.54 3.80
N ALA A 764 -6.38 38.62 4.53
CA ALA A 764 -6.83 37.35 3.97
C ALA A 764 -7.91 37.59 2.91
N VAL A 765 -8.94 38.42 3.17
CA VAL A 765 -9.99 38.72 2.20
C VAL A 765 -9.41 39.33 0.91
N ALA A 766 -8.47 40.28 1.03
CA ALA A 766 -7.80 40.85 -0.13
C ALA A 766 -7.01 39.80 -0.95
N LEU A 767 -6.34 38.86 -0.26
CA LEU A 767 -5.67 37.73 -0.89
C LEU A 767 -6.67 36.83 -1.63
N LEU A 768 -7.80 36.47 -1.00
CA LEU A 768 -8.83 35.62 -1.60
C LEU A 768 -9.41 36.26 -2.87
N CYS A 769 -9.72 37.56 -2.83
CA CYS A 769 -10.19 38.31 -3.99
C CYS A 769 -9.15 38.34 -5.12
N ARG A 770 -7.87 38.58 -4.78
CA ARG A 770 -6.76 38.62 -5.75
C ARG A 770 -6.54 37.28 -6.44
N GLU A 771 -6.64 36.18 -5.70
CA GLU A 771 -6.46 34.82 -6.20
C GLU A 771 -7.72 34.25 -6.88
N GLY A 772 -8.82 35.02 -6.94
CA GLY A 772 -10.08 34.57 -7.56
C GLY A 772 -10.71 33.39 -6.82
N ILE A 773 -10.47 33.27 -5.52
CA ILE A 773 -11.06 32.23 -4.68
C ILE A 773 -12.51 32.59 -4.42
N THR A 774 -13.41 31.63 -4.66
CA THR A 774 -14.87 31.84 -4.60
C THR A 774 -15.55 30.98 -3.55
N HIS A 775 -14.92 29.89 -3.13
CA HIS A 775 -15.48 28.90 -2.21
C HIS A 775 -14.40 28.45 -1.22
N VAL A 776 -14.82 27.97 -0.05
CA VAL A 776 -13.96 27.31 0.93
C VAL A 776 -14.43 25.86 1.05
N TYR A 777 -13.51 24.91 1.02
CA TYR A 777 -13.80 23.51 1.31
C TYR A 777 -13.18 23.13 2.64
N VAL A 778 -13.99 22.60 3.54
CA VAL A 778 -13.55 22.00 4.80
C VAL A 778 -13.98 20.54 4.76
N GLY A 779 -13.01 19.63 4.64
CA GLY A 779 -13.31 18.20 4.60
C GLY A 779 -13.74 17.65 5.96
N GLN A 780 -14.16 16.38 5.98
CA GLN A 780 -14.53 15.68 7.21
C GLN A 780 -13.40 15.65 8.25
N GLY A 781 -12.15 15.69 7.79
CA GLY A 781 -10.96 15.80 8.64
C GLY A 781 -10.66 17.20 9.18
N GLN A 782 -11.49 18.20 8.88
CA GLN A 782 -11.40 19.59 9.35
C GLN A 782 -10.04 20.26 9.11
N GLY A 783 -9.32 19.88 8.05
CA GLY A 783 -7.99 20.43 7.78
C GLY A 783 -6.88 19.95 8.72
N LEU A 784 -7.15 18.93 9.56
CA LEU A 784 -6.21 18.41 10.55
C LEU A 784 -5.46 17.15 10.09
N ILE A 785 -5.65 16.73 8.84
CA ILE A 785 -5.06 15.49 8.33
C ILE A 785 -3.64 15.77 7.87
N GLY A 786 -2.70 15.44 8.74
CA GLY A 786 -1.26 15.47 8.49
C GLY A 786 -0.54 16.75 8.84
N ALA A 787 -1.26 17.73 9.40
CA ALA A 787 -0.72 18.91 10.07
C ALA A 787 0.04 18.56 11.37
#